data_AF-A0A495EBW2-F1
#
_entry.id   AF-A0A495EBW2-F1
#
_cell.length_a   1.000
_cell.length_b   1.000
_cell.length_c   1.000
_cell.angle_alpha   90.00
_cell.angle_beta   90.00
_cell.angle_gamma   90.00
#
_symmetry.space_group_name_H-M   'P 1'
#
loop_
_entity.id
_entity.type
_entity.pdbx_description
1 polymer ?
#
loop_
_entity_poly.entity_id
_entity_poly.type
_entity_poly.pdbx_seq_one_letter_code
_entity_poly.pdbx_strand_id
1 'polypeptide(L)'
;MKKIILFCYILLGSCGIINAQDINFNADWKFHNQEAEGAEKPTYNDSSWRNLSLPHDWAIEGPFDVKYNARAGGLPFHGTGWYRKHFTMEANAKGKVVTLEFEGAMYDAYVWVNGTLVGNRPYGYIGFEFDISEHLKYDGSDNTIAVRLRPQDLSSRWYPGAGLYRSVWLKIDNPIHVGQWGTYITTPTVTKEIAVVQNETTVVNKNNKEVTVNVKQEYVSPEGKVVATVNEDITIKPNATAISQLYTNIENPQRWDTENPNLYKTITTITENNTVVDTHHSKIGLRSIAYTKEGFFLNGKKVRFNGVCLHHDNGALGSAVYKRADERKLQIMKSMGVNAIRTSHNPPSREFLEACDELGLLVQDEAFDVWKMEKVPNGYNVFFDEWAETDLKDMIRRDRNHPSIVMWSIGNEIIEQKDAKNGWKVAKQLNTYCKEIDPTRPTSAGFNNYPGPYKNNMAQQVDIAGVNYKPSSYKTLIDTYPELPLYGSETSSCTSSRGVYHLPIEKYKTHESLHVTSYDIIGPPWAYPPDIEFHFQEENPNIMGEFIWTGFDYLGEPTPYGGKDNSTNGYWNADWPSHSSYFGAVDLAGFPKDRFFLYQSHWTTKPMVHLLPHWNWQGMEGKDIPVYCYTNCDEAELFVNGKSMGRKVKGKDLTSLLIDFSRYEPKTFDSKYRLSWNVPYQAGNIKVVGYKDGKVVQEEQIFTASKPSKISLSVDRTEINADGEDLAYVTVRIEDKNGNLCPNADNLVNFSVKGAGKLLAVDNGNQISLESFQANQRKAFSGMCLAILKSSKTSGKITLTAKSKGLKSGKILTISK
;
A
#
# COMPACT_ATOMS: atom_id res chain seq x y z
N MET A 1 6.68 -66.15 1.99
CA MET A 1 6.77 -65.79 3.42
C MET A 1 7.44 -64.44 3.54
N LYS A 2 6.73 -63.47 4.13
CA LYS A 2 7.14 -62.06 4.30
C LYS A 2 8.30 -61.95 5.30
N LYS A 3 9.34 -61.16 5.00
CA LYS A 3 10.26 -60.60 6.01
C LYS A 3 10.05 -59.09 6.03
N ILE A 4 9.45 -58.63 7.12
CA ILE A 4 9.31 -57.23 7.51
C ILE A 4 10.67 -56.80 8.06
N ILE A 5 11.29 -55.78 7.46
CA ILE A 5 12.43 -55.09 8.04
C ILE A 5 11.89 -53.78 8.62
N LEU A 6 11.82 -53.74 9.95
CA LEU A 6 11.49 -52.56 10.75
C LEU A 6 12.76 -51.73 10.88
N PHE A 7 12.83 -50.57 10.20
CA PHE A 7 13.89 -49.59 10.43
C PHE A 7 13.44 -48.65 11.55
N CYS A 8 13.94 -48.89 12.77
CA CYS A 8 13.89 -47.92 13.86
C CYS A 8 14.81 -46.75 13.52
N TYR A 9 14.24 -45.58 13.23
CA TYR A 9 14.99 -44.32 13.30
C TYR A 9 15.14 -43.94 14.78
N ILE A 10 16.35 -44.14 15.30
CA ILE A 10 16.79 -43.53 16.56
C ILE A 10 17.05 -42.05 16.27
N LEU A 11 16.14 -41.18 16.75
CA LEU A 11 16.37 -39.74 16.85
C LEU A 11 17.38 -39.50 17.98
N LEU A 12 18.66 -39.38 17.60
CA LEU A 12 19.67 -38.78 18.46
C LEU A 12 19.34 -37.29 18.57
N GLY A 13 18.77 -36.88 19.70
CA GLY A 13 18.61 -35.49 20.07
C GLY A 13 19.99 -34.85 20.23
N SER A 14 20.44 -34.12 19.22
CA SER A 14 21.51 -33.14 19.39
C SER A 14 20.93 -32.02 20.26
N CYS A 15 21.41 -31.91 21.49
CA CYS A 15 21.19 -30.74 22.35
C CYS A 15 21.94 -29.56 21.72
N GLY A 16 21.33 -28.96 20.69
CA GLY A 16 21.82 -27.76 20.03
C GLY A 16 21.56 -26.55 20.92
N ILE A 17 22.55 -25.67 21.03
CA ILE A 17 22.34 -24.32 21.55
C ILE A 17 21.45 -23.60 20.53
N ILE A 18 20.25 -23.18 20.94
CA ILE A 18 19.42 -22.29 20.13
C ILE A 18 20.09 -20.91 20.13
N ASN A 19 20.50 -20.47 18.94
CA ASN A 19 20.94 -19.10 18.67
C ASN A 19 19.72 -18.18 18.57
N ALA A 20 19.94 -16.87 18.64
CA ALA A 20 18.91 -15.87 18.39
C ALA A 20 18.14 -16.21 17.10
N GLN A 21 16.82 -16.28 17.17
CA GLN A 21 15.99 -16.70 16.05
C GLN A 21 14.64 -15.98 16.03
N ASP A 22 14.33 -15.39 14.88
CA ASP A 22 13.00 -14.91 14.54
C ASP A 22 12.24 -16.00 13.78
N ILE A 23 11.19 -16.54 14.40
CA ILE A 23 10.38 -17.62 13.83
C ILE A 23 9.08 -17.03 13.30
N ASN A 24 8.82 -17.18 12.00
CA ASN A 24 7.51 -16.83 11.44
C ASN A 24 6.45 -17.72 12.11
N PHE A 25 5.51 -17.09 12.80
CA PHE A 25 4.57 -17.76 13.68
C PHE A 25 3.15 -17.80 13.09
N ASN A 26 3.03 -17.64 11.78
CA ASN A 26 1.75 -17.52 11.08
C ASN A 26 1.00 -18.84 10.88
N ALA A 27 1.67 -19.99 10.88
CA ALA A 27 1.03 -21.28 10.63
C ALA A 27 0.16 -21.74 11.81
N ASP A 28 -0.78 -22.66 11.57
CA ASP A 28 -1.47 -23.45 12.59
C ASP A 28 -2.20 -22.63 13.68
N TRP A 29 -2.95 -21.61 13.26
CA TRP A 29 -3.87 -20.88 14.13
C TRP A 29 -5.28 -21.43 14.01
N LYS A 30 -6.04 -21.28 15.09
CA LYS A 30 -7.48 -21.51 15.16
C LYS A 30 -8.20 -20.18 15.22
N PHE A 31 -9.32 -20.06 14.53
CA PHE A 31 -10.10 -18.83 14.45
C PHE A 31 -11.60 -19.07 14.70
N HIS A 32 -12.21 -18.13 15.41
CA HIS A 32 -13.64 -18.05 15.67
C HIS A 32 -14.12 -16.60 15.60
N ASN A 33 -15.08 -16.31 14.71
CA ASN A 33 -15.56 -14.96 14.42
C ASN A 33 -16.81 -14.57 15.23
N GLN A 34 -16.81 -14.83 16.53
CA GLN A 34 -17.87 -14.45 17.47
C GLN A 34 -17.28 -14.29 18.88
N GLU A 35 -18.10 -13.84 19.82
CA GLU A 35 -17.77 -13.94 21.24
C GLU A 35 -17.53 -15.39 21.67
N ALA A 36 -16.52 -15.60 22.51
CA ALA A 36 -16.18 -16.90 23.07
C ALA A 36 -15.72 -16.72 24.52
N GLU A 37 -16.67 -16.81 25.45
CA GLU A 37 -16.39 -16.64 26.89
C GLU A 37 -15.41 -17.72 27.38
N GLY A 38 -14.35 -17.30 28.07
CA GLY A 38 -13.33 -18.22 28.57
C GLY A 38 -12.31 -18.66 27.53
N ALA A 39 -12.35 -18.15 26.29
CA ALA A 39 -11.41 -18.50 25.23
C ALA A 39 -9.97 -18.03 25.49
N GLU A 40 -9.74 -17.21 26.52
CA GLU A 40 -8.41 -16.91 27.03
C GLU A 40 -7.78 -18.09 27.79
N LYS A 41 -8.60 -19.02 28.32
CA LYS A 41 -8.13 -20.10 29.20
C LYS A 41 -7.41 -21.20 28.40
N PRO A 42 -6.33 -21.80 28.93
CA PRO A 42 -5.64 -22.92 28.26
C PRO A 42 -6.54 -24.13 28.04
N THR A 43 -7.48 -24.37 28.97
CA THR A 43 -8.38 -25.52 28.96
C THR A 43 -9.61 -25.35 28.06
N TYR A 44 -9.77 -24.19 27.40
CA TYR A 44 -10.88 -23.96 26.49
C TYR A 44 -10.83 -24.94 25.31
N ASN A 45 -11.96 -25.56 24.98
CA ASN A 45 -12.06 -26.51 23.88
C ASN A 45 -12.30 -25.78 22.55
N ASP A 46 -11.24 -25.54 21.79
CA ASP A 46 -11.26 -24.93 20.46
C ASP A 46 -11.18 -25.98 19.32
N SER A 47 -11.47 -27.25 19.58
CA SER A 47 -11.39 -28.31 18.56
C SER A 47 -12.34 -28.09 17.36
N SER A 48 -13.42 -27.35 17.57
CA SER A 48 -14.39 -26.98 16.52
C SER A 48 -14.02 -25.72 15.75
N TRP A 49 -12.98 -24.99 16.16
CA TRP A 49 -12.58 -23.74 15.52
C TRP A 49 -11.90 -24.01 14.18
N ARG A 50 -12.00 -23.04 13.26
CA ARG A 50 -11.41 -23.15 11.92
C ARG A 50 -9.90 -23.07 12.02
N ASN A 51 -9.19 -24.01 11.40
CA ASN A 51 -7.74 -23.92 11.22
C ASN A 51 -7.42 -23.00 10.03
N LEU A 52 -6.45 -22.10 10.21
CA LEU A 52 -5.94 -21.21 9.16
C LEU A 52 -4.48 -20.83 9.41
N SER A 53 -3.91 -20.10 8.46
CA SER A 53 -2.62 -19.43 8.61
C SER A 53 -2.79 -17.94 8.46
N LEU A 54 -1.99 -17.18 9.19
CA LEU A 54 -1.87 -15.74 9.08
C LEU A 54 -1.00 -15.36 7.87
N PRO A 55 -1.04 -14.11 7.40
CA PRO A 55 -1.99 -13.06 7.79
C PRO A 55 -3.43 -13.41 7.39
N HIS A 56 -4.39 -12.93 8.18
CA HIS A 56 -5.81 -13.22 7.99
C HIS A 56 -6.67 -11.98 8.23
N ASP A 57 -7.52 -11.72 7.23
CA ASP A 57 -8.59 -10.72 7.28
C ASP A 57 -9.92 -11.48 7.15
N TRP A 58 -10.71 -11.54 8.22
CA TRP A 58 -12.00 -12.25 8.17
C TRP A 58 -13.06 -11.46 7.41
N ALA A 59 -12.91 -10.12 7.32
CA ALA A 59 -13.96 -9.28 6.75
C ALA A 59 -14.08 -9.50 5.24
N ILE A 60 -12.96 -9.77 4.55
CA ILE A 60 -12.92 -9.98 3.09
C ILE A 60 -13.63 -11.27 2.65
N GLU A 61 -13.83 -12.21 3.58
CA GLU A 61 -14.58 -13.44 3.32
C GLU A 61 -16.08 -13.16 3.11
N GLY A 62 -16.56 -12.00 3.56
CA GLY A 62 -17.89 -11.48 3.32
C GLY A 62 -19.00 -12.19 4.11
N PRO A 63 -20.24 -12.20 3.60
CA PRO A 63 -20.66 -11.62 2.32
C PRO A 63 -20.70 -10.08 2.35
N PHE A 64 -20.73 -9.47 1.17
CA PHE A 64 -21.18 -8.09 1.03
C PHE A 64 -22.66 -7.98 1.40
N ASP A 65 -23.02 -6.99 2.21
CA ASP A 65 -24.39 -6.79 2.67
C ASP A 65 -24.67 -5.31 2.97
N VAL A 66 -25.84 -4.83 2.55
CA VAL A 66 -26.31 -3.45 2.75
C VAL A 66 -26.48 -3.08 4.23
N LYS A 67 -26.48 -4.05 5.15
CA LYS A 67 -26.45 -3.76 6.59
C LYS A 67 -25.08 -3.27 7.07
N TYR A 68 -24.00 -3.57 6.34
CA TYR A 68 -22.67 -3.06 6.66
C TYR A 68 -22.42 -1.75 5.93
N ASN A 69 -21.56 -0.91 6.50
CA ASN A 69 -21.30 0.40 5.95
C ASN A 69 -20.49 0.30 4.65
N ALA A 70 -21.06 0.75 3.53
CA ALA A 70 -20.39 0.83 2.23
C ALA A 70 -19.19 1.79 2.24
N ARG A 71 -19.12 2.72 3.22
CA ARG A 71 -17.92 3.54 3.45
C ARG A 71 -16.69 2.68 3.80
N ALA A 72 -16.91 1.51 4.39
CA ALA A 72 -15.89 0.52 4.74
C ALA A 72 -16.10 -0.79 3.97
N GLY A 73 -16.41 -0.70 2.68
CA GLY A 73 -16.44 -1.85 1.78
C GLY A 73 -17.76 -2.63 1.76
N GLY A 74 -18.74 -2.30 2.62
CA GLY A 74 -19.98 -3.08 2.70
C GLY A 74 -19.77 -4.51 3.21
N LEU A 75 -18.71 -4.72 4.00
CA LEU A 75 -18.24 -6.01 4.52
C LEU A 75 -18.27 -6.03 6.07
N PRO A 76 -18.31 -7.22 6.71
CA PRO A 76 -18.38 -7.38 8.17
C PRO A 76 -17.05 -7.05 8.89
N PHE A 77 -16.63 -5.79 8.88
CA PHE A 77 -15.35 -5.36 9.47
C PHE A 77 -15.38 -5.13 10.99
N HIS A 78 -16.56 -5.20 11.62
CA HIS A 78 -16.73 -5.00 13.07
C HIS A 78 -17.30 -6.25 13.76
N GLY A 79 -17.14 -6.33 15.08
CA GLY A 79 -17.54 -7.49 15.90
C GLY A 79 -16.40 -7.95 16.82
N THR A 80 -16.45 -9.22 17.21
CA THR A 80 -15.39 -9.84 18.03
C THR A 80 -14.85 -11.08 17.32
N GLY A 81 -13.53 -11.14 17.18
CA GLY A 81 -12.82 -12.28 16.60
C GLY A 81 -11.78 -12.81 17.57
N TRP A 82 -11.70 -14.13 17.70
CA TRP A 82 -10.70 -14.81 18.52
C TRP A 82 -9.76 -15.66 17.68
N TYR A 83 -8.48 -15.57 18.01
CA TYR A 83 -7.43 -16.43 17.49
C TYR A 83 -6.81 -17.23 18.62
N ARG A 84 -6.56 -18.51 18.41
CA ARG A 84 -5.87 -19.38 19.37
C ARG A 84 -4.78 -20.16 18.68
N LYS A 85 -3.65 -20.34 19.37
CA LYS A 85 -2.55 -21.17 18.90
C LYS A 85 -2.01 -22.02 20.04
N HIS A 86 -1.86 -23.30 19.75
CA HIS A 86 -1.25 -24.29 20.60
C HIS A 86 0.15 -24.60 20.07
N PHE A 87 1.14 -24.66 20.94
CA PHE A 87 2.53 -24.95 20.57
C PHE A 87 3.32 -25.45 21.77
N THR A 88 4.42 -26.14 21.48
CA THR A 88 5.38 -26.58 22.50
C THR A 88 6.63 -25.72 22.43
N MET A 89 7.30 -25.55 23.57
CA MET A 89 8.58 -24.84 23.66
C MET A 89 9.66 -25.81 24.10
N GLU A 90 10.82 -25.73 23.45
CA GLU A 90 11.96 -26.58 23.78
C GLU A 90 12.58 -26.19 25.15
N ALA A 91 13.10 -27.18 25.88
CA ALA A 91 13.68 -26.96 27.22
C ALA A 91 14.92 -26.06 27.22
N ASN A 92 15.66 -26.01 26.11
CA ASN A 92 16.83 -25.15 25.89
C ASN A 92 16.47 -23.66 25.66
N ALA A 93 15.19 -23.32 25.44
CA ALA A 93 14.71 -21.94 25.42
C ALA A 93 14.52 -21.36 26.85
N LYS A 94 14.57 -22.21 27.89
CA LYS A 94 14.47 -21.74 29.28
C LYS A 94 15.65 -20.83 29.62
N GLY A 95 15.36 -19.63 30.11
CA GLY A 95 16.36 -18.59 30.42
C GLY A 95 16.76 -17.72 29.23
N LYS A 96 16.17 -17.94 28.06
CA LYS A 96 16.17 -16.99 26.93
C LYS A 96 15.08 -15.94 27.13
N VAL A 97 15.11 -14.91 26.31
CA VAL A 97 14.03 -13.92 26.18
C VAL A 97 13.17 -14.37 25.02
N VAL A 98 11.90 -14.67 25.29
CA VAL A 98 10.93 -15.10 24.29
C VAL A 98 9.89 -14.01 24.12
N THR A 99 9.84 -13.43 22.92
CA THR A 99 8.97 -12.30 22.60
C THR A 99 7.98 -12.66 21.51
N LEU A 100 6.72 -12.26 21.68
CA LEU A 100 5.68 -12.41 20.67
C LEU A 100 5.43 -11.06 20.00
N GLU A 101 5.83 -10.92 18.73
CA GLU A 101 5.63 -9.71 17.92
C GLU A 101 4.40 -9.88 17.01
N PHE A 102 3.56 -8.85 17.00
CA PHE A 102 2.48 -8.67 16.03
C PHE A 102 2.81 -7.44 15.18
N GLU A 103 2.93 -7.59 13.87
CA GLU A 103 3.21 -6.45 12.99
C GLU A 103 1.98 -5.53 12.78
N GLY A 104 0.79 -6.04 13.09
CA GLY A 104 -0.49 -5.32 13.06
C GLY A 104 -1.68 -6.24 13.33
N ALA A 105 -2.65 -5.76 14.09
CA ALA A 105 -3.85 -6.48 14.47
C ALA A 105 -5.06 -5.53 14.47
N MET A 106 -6.06 -5.77 13.61
CA MET A 106 -7.15 -4.82 13.33
C MET A 106 -8.47 -5.26 14.02
N TYR A 107 -8.95 -4.58 15.06
CA TYR A 107 -8.20 -3.73 16.00
C TYR A 107 -8.65 -3.98 17.44
N ASP A 108 -8.10 -3.23 18.40
CA ASP A 108 -8.32 -3.39 19.84
C ASP A 108 -7.94 -4.80 20.34
N ALA A 109 -6.64 -5.11 20.19
CA ALA A 109 -6.08 -6.41 20.46
C ALA A 109 -5.78 -6.63 21.93
N TYR A 110 -6.22 -7.76 22.47
CA TYR A 110 -5.83 -8.27 23.78
C TYR A 110 -5.18 -9.63 23.62
N VAL A 111 -4.05 -9.85 24.29
CA VAL A 111 -3.23 -11.05 24.13
C VAL A 111 -3.06 -11.75 25.46
N TRP A 112 -3.31 -13.06 25.47
CA TRP A 112 -3.08 -13.93 26.62
C TRP A 112 -2.10 -15.05 26.28
N VAL A 113 -1.25 -15.38 27.24
CA VAL A 113 -0.39 -16.57 27.20
C VAL A 113 -0.71 -17.42 28.41
N ASN A 114 -1.08 -18.68 28.16
CA ASN A 114 -1.47 -19.63 29.19
C ASN A 114 -2.54 -19.11 30.17
N GLY A 115 -3.48 -18.26 29.69
CA GLY A 115 -4.55 -17.66 30.49
C GLY A 115 -4.18 -16.36 31.20
N THR A 116 -2.92 -15.93 31.15
CA THR A 116 -2.46 -14.65 31.70
C THR A 116 -2.49 -13.57 30.62
N LEU A 117 -3.14 -12.44 30.90
CA LEU A 117 -3.13 -11.28 30.01
C LEU A 117 -1.72 -10.67 29.99
N VAL A 118 -1.10 -10.61 28.82
CA VAL A 118 0.25 -10.04 28.65
C VAL A 118 0.21 -8.60 28.15
N GLY A 119 -0.88 -8.18 27.51
CA GLY A 119 -1.07 -6.76 27.17
C GLY A 119 -2.21 -6.49 26.18
N ASN A 120 -2.31 -5.21 25.81
CA ASN A 120 -3.27 -4.68 24.85
C ASN A 120 -2.57 -3.69 23.90
N ARG A 121 -3.05 -3.62 22.65
CA ARG A 121 -2.73 -2.55 21.70
C ARG A 121 -4.01 -2.16 20.93
N PRO A 122 -4.50 -0.90 21.06
CA PRO A 122 -5.73 -0.48 20.42
C PRO A 122 -5.58 -0.19 18.92
N TYR A 123 -4.52 0.51 18.53
CA TYR A 123 -4.35 0.99 17.16
C TYR A 123 -3.91 -0.13 16.22
N GLY A 124 -4.73 -0.41 15.20
CA GLY A 124 -4.54 -1.61 14.37
C GLY A 124 -3.44 -1.51 13.32
N TYR A 125 -2.83 -0.35 13.13
CA TYR A 125 -1.86 -0.12 12.04
C TYR A 125 -0.40 -0.12 12.48
N ILE A 126 -0.13 -0.12 13.78
CA ILE A 126 1.23 -0.18 14.33
C ILE A 126 1.52 -1.54 14.96
N GLY A 127 2.76 -2.00 14.83
CA GLY A 127 3.20 -3.24 15.44
C GLY A 127 3.43 -3.10 16.95
N PHE A 128 3.43 -4.23 17.64
CA PHE A 128 3.70 -4.30 19.08
C PHE A 128 4.29 -5.67 19.43
N GLU A 129 5.00 -5.76 20.54
CA GLU A 129 5.52 -7.03 21.03
C GLU A 129 5.41 -7.15 22.55
N PHE A 130 5.32 -8.39 23.04
CA PHE A 130 5.29 -8.70 24.47
C PHE A 130 6.36 -9.73 24.81
N ASP A 131 7.14 -9.47 25.85
CA ASP A 131 8.01 -10.46 26.48
C ASP A 131 7.12 -11.48 27.21
N ILE A 132 7.10 -12.72 26.71
CA ILE A 132 6.26 -13.80 27.23
C ILE A 132 7.06 -14.86 27.99
N SER A 133 8.35 -14.60 28.23
CA SER A 133 9.31 -15.57 28.78
C SER A 133 8.82 -16.22 30.07
N GLU A 134 8.26 -15.44 30.99
CA GLU A 134 7.79 -15.90 32.31
C GLU A 134 6.45 -16.63 32.26
N HIS A 135 5.71 -16.53 31.15
CA HIS A 135 4.38 -17.11 30.99
C HIS A 135 4.40 -18.47 30.31
N LEU A 136 5.56 -18.92 29.80
CA LEU A 136 5.71 -20.15 29.04
C LEU A 136 6.08 -21.36 29.92
N LYS A 137 5.63 -22.53 29.47
CA LYS A 137 6.06 -23.85 29.94
C LYS A 137 7.15 -24.37 29.01
N TYR A 138 8.29 -24.74 29.59
CA TYR A 138 9.50 -25.18 28.87
C TYR A 138 9.78 -26.69 29.04
N ASP A 139 8.84 -27.44 29.60
CA ASP A 139 8.96 -28.88 29.84
C ASP A 139 8.42 -29.73 28.66
N GLY A 140 8.20 -29.10 27.50
CA GLY A 140 7.55 -29.73 26.34
C GLY A 140 6.02 -29.81 26.45
N SER A 141 5.43 -29.33 27.55
CA SER A 141 3.98 -29.21 27.66
C SER A 141 3.42 -28.18 26.68
N ASP A 142 2.12 -28.30 26.43
CA ASP A 142 1.38 -27.36 25.57
C ASP A 142 1.30 -25.96 26.19
N ASN A 143 1.62 -24.97 25.37
CA ASN A 143 1.42 -23.55 25.60
C ASN A 143 0.29 -23.05 24.71
N THR A 144 -0.55 -22.17 25.26
CA THR A 144 -1.65 -21.56 24.52
C THR A 144 -1.45 -20.05 24.42
N ILE A 145 -1.52 -19.52 23.19
CA ILE A 145 -1.73 -18.10 22.94
C ILE A 145 -3.20 -17.91 22.55
N ALA A 146 -3.84 -16.92 23.14
CA ALA A 146 -5.17 -16.45 22.74
C ALA A 146 -5.11 -14.96 22.43
N VAL A 147 -5.76 -14.54 21.35
CA VAL A 147 -5.86 -13.13 20.95
C VAL A 147 -7.33 -12.81 20.68
N ARG A 148 -7.82 -11.75 21.31
CA ARG A 148 -9.15 -11.20 21.04
C ARG A 148 -9.01 -9.85 20.34
N LEU A 149 -9.74 -9.67 19.25
CA LEU A 149 -9.91 -8.40 18.54
C LEU A 149 -11.36 -7.94 18.67
N ARG A 150 -11.57 -6.63 18.84
CA ARG A 150 -12.90 -6.04 19.04
C ARG A 150 -13.15 -4.81 18.17
N PRO A 151 -12.97 -4.90 16.84
CA PRO A 151 -13.24 -3.76 15.97
C PRO A 151 -14.69 -3.29 16.13
N GLN A 152 -14.87 -2.00 16.36
CA GLN A 152 -16.19 -1.37 16.46
C GLN A 152 -16.67 -0.88 15.10
N ASP A 153 -17.99 -0.80 14.94
CA ASP A 153 -18.61 -0.13 13.81
C ASP A 153 -18.25 1.37 13.83
N LEU A 154 -18.33 2.04 12.67
CA LEU A 154 -18.01 3.47 12.53
C LEU A 154 -16.64 3.87 13.13
N SER A 155 -15.65 3.00 12.97
CA SER A 155 -14.27 3.22 13.41
C SER A 155 -13.31 3.64 12.29
N SER A 156 -13.76 3.56 11.04
CA SER A 156 -12.95 3.86 9.86
C SER A 156 -13.77 4.56 8.76
N ARG A 157 -13.09 5.38 7.94
CA ARG A 157 -13.66 6.03 6.74
C ARG A 157 -13.40 5.25 5.45
N TRP A 158 -12.60 4.19 5.52
CA TRP A 158 -12.27 3.26 4.43
C TRP A 158 -12.34 1.83 4.98
N TYR A 159 -12.20 0.82 4.12
CA TYR A 159 -12.14 -0.57 4.56
C TYR A 159 -10.90 -0.85 5.43
N PRO A 160 -11.03 -1.17 6.73
CA PRO A 160 -9.87 -1.47 7.57
C PRO A 160 -9.43 -2.95 7.43
N GLY A 161 -10.33 -3.81 6.95
CA GLY A 161 -10.29 -5.26 7.22
C GLY A 161 -10.50 -5.55 8.71
N ALA A 162 -10.40 -6.82 9.09
CA ALA A 162 -10.49 -7.21 10.49
C ALA A 162 -9.75 -8.53 10.75
N GLY A 163 -8.87 -8.56 11.74
CA GLY A 163 -8.06 -9.75 12.03
C GLY A 163 -6.58 -9.48 12.30
N LEU A 164 -5.84 -10.57 12.45
CA LEU A 164 -4.37 -10.56 12.47
C LEU A 164 -3.87 -10.49 11.02
N TYR A 165 -4.05 -9.31 10.42
CA TYR A 165 -3.87 -9.07 8.98
C TYR A 165 -2.41 -8.86 8.56
N ARG A 166 -1.49 -8.74 9.52
CA ARG A 166 -0.04 -8.76 9.29
C ARG A 166 0.62 -9.95 9.98
N SER A 167 1.90 -10.17 9.72
CA SER A 167 2.64 -11.30 10.25
C SER A 167 2.77 -11.25 11.78
N VAL A 168 2.87 -12.44 12.36
CA VAL A 168 3.20 -12.67 13.78
C VAL A 168 4.51 -13.42 13.84
N TRP A 169 5.40 -13.00 14.74
CA TRP A 169 6.72 -13.59 14.93
C TRP A 169 6.93 -14.00 16.38
N LEU A 170 7.61 -15.13 16.57
CA LEU A 170 8.12 -15.57 17.86
C LEU A 170 9.64 -15.37 17.84
N LYS A 171 10.14 -14.45 18.65
CA LYS A 171 11.58 -14.18 18.79
C LYS A 171 12.12 -14.91 20.00
N ILE A 172 13.27 -15.56 19.85
CA ILE A 172 13.95 -16.27 20.94
C ILE A 172 15.38 -15.75 21.00
N ASP A 173 15.65 -14.87 21.96
CA ASP A 173 16.92 -14.15 22.07
C ASP A 173 17.71 -14.58 23.31
N ASN A 174 19.03 -14.43 23.27
CA ASN A 174 19.82 -14.51 24.49
C ASN A 174 19.47 -13.34 25.44
N PRO A 175 19.71 -13.45 26.76
CA PRO A 175 19.48 -12.34 27.69
C PRO A 175 20.20 -11.04 27.34
N ILE A 176 21.29 -11.14 26.57
CA ILE A 176 21.95 -10.00 25.94
C ILE A 176 21.65 -10.03 24.45
N HIS A 177 20.94 -9.01 23.95
CA HIS A 177 20.48 -8.92 22.56
C HIS A 177 20.21 -7.46 22.17
N VAL A 178 20.07 -7.21 20.87
CA VAL A 178 19.59 -5.93 20.34
C VAL A 178 18.11 -5.76 20.68
N GLY A 179 17.74 -4.63 21.26
CA GLY A 179 16.34 -4.36 21.64
C GLY A 179 15.40 -4.17 20.45
N GLN A 180 14.10 -4.12 20.73
CA GLN A 180 13.06 -3.82 19.72
C GLN A 180 13.39 -2.55 18.94
N TRP A 181 13.46 -2.66 17.61
CA TRP A 181 13.83 -1.55 16.72
C TRP A 181 15.12 -0.84 17.17
N GLY A 182 16.04 -1.62 17.75
CA GLY A 182 17.19 -1.14 18.51
C GLY A 182 18.31 -0.55 17.67
N THR A 183 18.26 -0.67 16.35
CA THR A 183 19.21 -0.01 15.45
C THR A 183 18.65 1.32 14.95
N TYR A 184 19.48 2.36 14.96
CA TYR A 184 19.21 3.64 14.33
C TYR A 184 20.39 4.04 13.45
N ILE A 185 20.21 3.91 12.15
CA ILE A 185 21.29 4.02 11.18
C ILE A 185 21.05 5.24 10.31
N THR A 186 21.95 6.21 10.42
CA THR A 186 21.87 7.49 9.71
C THR A 186 23.10 7.72 8.84
N THR A 187 22.98 8.63 7.88
CA THR A 187 24.06 9.01 6.97
C THR A 187 24.26 10.52 6.97
N PRO A 188 24.86 11.09 8.04
CA PRO A 188 25.00 12.54 8.20
C PRO A 188 25.80 13.21 7.07
N THR A 189 26.57 12.45 6.30
CA THR A 189 27.24 12.93 5.08
C THR A 189 27.15 11.86 4.00
N VAL A 190 26.70 12.25 2.79
CA VAL A 190 26.69 11.40 1.60
C VAL A 190 27.07 12.23 0.38
N THR A 191 28.26 11.98 -0.17
CA THR A 191 28.73 12.51 -1.46
C THR A 191 28.95 11.35 -2.45
N LYS A 192 29.58 11.62 -3.59
CA LYS A 192 29.99 10.54 -4.51
C LYS A 192 31.23 9.79 -4.02
N GLU A 193 32.06 10.49 -3.27
CA GLU A 193 33.37 10.02 -2.80
C GLU A 193 33.25 9.32 -1.44
N ILE A 194 32.36 9.78 -0.56
CA ILE A 194 32.27 9.25 0.80
C ILE A 194 30.84 9.29 1.34
N ALA A 195 30.47 8.26 2.11
CA ALA A 195 29.35 8.29 3.02
C ALA A 195 29.84 8.05 4.45
N VAL A 196 29.47 8.94 5.38
CA VAL A 196 29.65 8.70 6.81
C VAL A 196 28.38 8.02 7.30
N VAL A 197 28.50 6.81 7.82
CA VAL A 197 27.41 6.05 8.43
C VAL A 197 27.56 6.13 9.94
N GLN A 198 26.50 6.53 10.63
CA GLN A 198 26.39 6.50 12.09
C GLN A 198 25.31 5.48 12.47
N ASN A 199 25.62 4.60 13.42
CA ASN A 199 24.71 3.55 13.85
C ASN A 199 24.68 3.50 15.38
N GLU A 200 23.52 3.83 15.92
CA GLU A 200 23.21 3.63 17.34
C GLU A 200 22.53 2.27 17.50
N THR A 201 23.06 1.45 18.40
CA THR A 201 22.50 0.13 18.72
C THR A 201 22.14 0.07 20.19
N THR A 202 20.86 -0.04 20.50
CA THR A 202 20.33 -0.33 21.84
C THR A 202 20.53 -1.81 22.15
N VAL A 203 21.40 -2.10 23.12
CA VAL A 203 21.64 -3.45 23.62
C VAL A 203 20.96 -3.62 24.98
N VAL A 204 20.18 -4.69 25.10
CA VAL A 204 19.44 -5.08 26.31
C VAL A 204 20.28 -6.07 27.11
N ASN A 205 20.30 -5.94 28.43
CA ASN A 205 20.80 -6.96 29.35
C ASN A 205 19.69 -7.37 30.32
N LYS A 206 19.10 -8.55 30.12
CA LYS A 206 18.10 -9.18 31.02
C LYS A 206 18.72 -10.05 32.10
N ASN A 207 20.06 -10.08 32.23
CA ASN A 207 20.71 -10.78 33.33
C ASN A 207 20.66 -9.94 34.62
N ASN A 208 20.81 -10.62 35.75
CA ASN A 208 20.95 -10.00 37.07
C ASN A 208 22.39 -9.56 37.40
N LYS A 209 23.28 -9.52 36.41
CA LYS A 209 24.68 -9.09 36.55
C LYS A 209 25.03 -8.06 35.49
N GLU A 210 25.99 -7.21 35.81
CA GLU A 210 26.62 -6.33 34.84
C GLU A 210 27.43 -7.17 33.86
N VAL A 211 27.40 -6.77 32.59
CA VAL A 211 28.10 -7.46 31.50
C VAL A 211 28.82 -6.44 30.61
N THR A 212 30.02 -6.78 30.17
CA THR A 212 30.71 -6.05 29.11
C THR A 212 30.65 -6.89 27.85
N VAL A 213 30.21 -6.29 26.75
CA VAL A 213 30.09 -6.94 25.45
C VAL A 213 30.73 -6.12 24.35
N ASN A 214 31.28 -6.81 23.35
CA ASN A 214 31.72 -6.18 22.12
C ASN A 214 30.53 -6.10 21.15
N VAL A 215 30.23 -4.90 20.66
CA VAL A 215 29.25 -4.65 19.61
C VAL A 215 30.00 -4.39 18.32
N LYS A 216 29.91 -5.35 17.38
CA LYS A 216 30.54 -5.25 16.06
C LYS A 216 29.49 -4.97 14.99
N GLN A 217 29.77 -4.03 14.11
CA GLN A 217 28.94 -3.69 12.96
C GLN A 217 29.72 -3.97 11.67
N GLU A 218 29.10 -4.71 10.76
CA GLU A 218 29.60 -4.96 9.41
C GLU A 218 28.62 -4.41 8.38
N TYR A 219 29.15 -3.69 7.39
CA TYR A 219 28.37 -3.08 6.30
C TYR A 219 28.66 -3.84 5.01
N VAL A 220 27.63 -4.45 4.43
CA VAL A 220 27.70 -5.28 3.23
C VAL A 220 27.10 -4.53 2.05
N SER A 221 27.88 -4.38 0.96
CA SER A 221 27.45 -3.71 -0.25
C SER A 221 26.34 -4.48 -0.99
N PRO A 222 25.65 -3.84 -1.94
CA PRO A 222 24.67 -4.52 -2.81
C PRO A 222 25.24 -5.76 -3.54
N GLU A 223 26.55 -5.79 -3.81
CA GLU A 223 27.25 -6.95 -4.39
C GLU A 223 27.59 -8.06 -3.40
N GLY A 224 27.24 -7.90 -2.11
CA GLY A 224 27.52 -8.87 -1.07
C GLY A 224 28.93 -8.79 -0.46
N LYS A 225 29.66 -7.68 -0.64
CA LYS A 225 31.01 -7.50 -0.06
C LYS A 225 30.96 -6.70 1.23
N VAL A 226 31.68 -7.14 2.27
CA VAL A 226 31.89 -6.31 3.47
C VAL A 226 32.79 -5.13 3.09
N VAL A 227 32.26 -3.91 3.20
CA VAL A 227 32.95 -2.65 2.82
C VAL A 227 33.44 -1.85 4.02
N ALA A 228 32.88 -2.09 5.21
CA ALA A 228 33.33 -1.48 6.45
C ALA A 228 33.02 -2.39 7.64
N THR A 229 33.90 -2.35 8.65
CA THR A 229 33.75 -3.05 9.92
C THR A 229 34.24 -2.15 11.05
N VAL A 230 33.47 -2.08 12.12
CA VAL A 230 33.70 -1.19 13.26
C VAL A 230 33.13 -1.86 14.51
N ASN A 231 33.78 -1.68 15.66
CA ASN A 231 33.30 -2.25 16.91
C ASN A 231 33.73 -1.43 18.11
N GLU A 232 33.04 -1.62 19.23
CA GLU A 232 33.41 -1.10 20.54
C GLU A 232 32.95 -2.04 21.65
N ASP A 233 33.54 -1.90 22.83
CA ASP A 233 33.08 -2.57 24.04
C ASP A 233 32.17 -1.64 24.86
N ILE A 234 31.00 -2.14 25.26
CA ILE A 234 30.07 -1.41 26.14
C ILE A 234 29.79 -2.22 27.40
N THR A 235 29.56 -1.52 28.51
CA THR A 235 29.15 -2.13 29.78
C THR A 235 27.67 -1.84 30.05
N ILE A 236 26.91 -2.89 30.35
CA ILE A 236 25.46 -2.86 30.51
C ILE A 236 25.11 -3.33 31.90
N LYS A 237 24.45 -2.46 32.67
CA LYS A 237 23.97 -2.78 34.02
C LYS A 237 22.96 -3.94 34.01
N PRO A 238 22.76 -4.64 35.13
CA PRO A 238 21.71 -5.64 35.27
C PRO A 238 20.33 -5.08 34.92
N ASN A 239 19.51 -5.83 34.19
CA ASN A 239 18.13 -5.46 33.84
C ASN A 239 17.99 -4.05 33.25
N ALA A 240 18.96 -3.67 32.41
CA ALA A 240 19.03 -2.34 31.81
C ALA A 240 19.38 -2.42 30.32
N THR A 241 19.35 -1.27 29.67
CA THR A 241 19.84 -1.08 28.31
C THR A 241 21.07 -0.17 28.30
N ALA A 242 21.92 -0.34 27.30
CA ALA A 242 22.98 0.62 26.96
C ALA A 242 22.97 0.83 25.44
N ILE A 243 23.53 1.96 25.01
CA ILE A 243 23.61 2.32 23.58
C ILE A 243 25.08 2.23 23.16
N SER A 244 25.35 1.43 22.14
CA SER A 244 26.58 1.51 21.34
C SER A 244 26.39 2.58 20.27
N GLN A 245 27.36 3.49 20.11
CA GLN A 245 27.33 4.58 19.14
C GLN A 245 28.59 4.54 18.28
N LEU A 246 28.46 3.97 17.09
CA LEU A 246 29.57 3.74 16.18
C LEU A 246 29.40 4.57 14.90
N TYR A 247 30.51 4.99 14.31
CA TYR A 247 30.54 5.64 13.01
C TYR A 247 31.66 5.06 12.13
N THR A 248 31.45 5.09 10.81
CA THR A 248 32.46 4.67 9.84
C THR A 248 32.26 5.33 8.49
N ASN A 249 33.30 5.29 7.66
CA ASN A 249 33.29 5.82 6.31
C ASN A 249 33.12 4.66 5.31
N ILE A 250 32.24 4.86 4.34
CA ILE A 250 32.13 4.03 3.14
C ILE A 250 32.62 4.88 1.97
N GLU A 251 33.78 4.54 1.44
CA GLU A 251 34.37 5.18 0.27
C GLU A 251 33.62 4.78 -1.01
N ASN A 252 33.45 5.72 -1.93
CA ASN A 252 32.74 5.58 -3.21
C ASN A 252 31.37 4.87 -3.06
N PRO A 253 30.46 5.39 -2.21
CA PRO A 253 29.23 4.70 -1.88
C PRO A 253 28.30 4.55 -3.09
N GLN A 254 27.65 3.39 -3.18
CA GLN A 254 26.53 3.20 -4.10
C GLN A 254 25.29 3.83 -3.49
N ARG A 255 25.00 5.06 -3.91
CA ARG A 255 23.89 5.81 -3.33
C ARG A 255 22.54 5.22 -3.69
N TRP A 256 21.61 5.28 -2.75
CA TRP A 256 20.20 4.98 -3.00
C TRP A 256 19.53 6.20 -3.65
N ASP A 257 18.84 5.99 -4.77
CA ASP A 257 17.91 6.96 -5.37
C ASP A 257 16.74 6.26 -6.08
N THR A 258 15.85 7.04 -6.71
CA THR A 258 14.63 6.52 -7.36
C THR A 258 14.88 5.68 -8.61
N GLU A 259 16.09 5.78 -9.19
CA GLU A 259 16.50 5.04 -10.39
C GLU A 259 17.44 3.88 -10.05
N ASN A 260 18.26 4.05 -9.01
CA ASN A 260 19.26 3.12 -8.52
C ASN A 260 19.03 2.90 -7.00
N PRO A 261 18.06 2.06 -6.62
CA PRO A 261 17.73 1.79 -5.23
C PRO A 261 18.75 0.85 -4.57
N ASN A 262 20.01 1.27 -4.48
CA ASN A 262 21.09 0.48 -3.92
C ASN A 262 20.91 0.31 -2.40
N LEU A 263 20.81 -0.95 -1.96
CA LEU A 263 20.60 -1.29 -0.55
C LEU A 263 21.81 -2.04 0.02
N TYR A 264 22.33 -1.52 1.12
CA TYR A 264 23.33 -2.19 1.94
C TYR A 264 22.64 -3.03 3.01
N LYS A 265 23.32 -4.09 3.45
CA LYS A 265 22.93 -4.84 4.64
C LYS A 265 23.88 -4.49 5.79
N THR A 266 23.35 -4.22 6.96
CA THR A 266 24.12 -4.15 8.19
C THR A 266 23.98 -5.46 8.97
N ILE A 267 25.09 -5.91 9.55
CA ILE A 267 25.14 -7.06 10.45
C ILE A 267 25.70 -6.55 11.77
N THR A 268 24.87 -6.51 12.79
CA THR A 268 25.27 -6.19 14.16
C THR A 268 25.47 -7.50 14.91
N THR A 269 26.68 -7.76 15.39
CA THR A 269 27.03 -8.94 16.18
C THR A 269 27.39 -8.52 17.60
N ILE A 270 26.74 -9.11 18.61
CA ILE A 270 27.08 -8.91 20.02
C ILE A 270 27.88 -10.11 20.51
N THR A 271 29.04 -9.85 21.11
CA THR A 271 29.93 -10.89 21.63
C THR A 271 30.19 -10.69 23.12
N GLU A 272 29.90 -11.71 23.94
CA GLU A 272 30.26 -11.78 25.36
C GLU A 272 31.37 -12.84 25.52
N ASN A 273 32.52 -12.50 26.11
CA ASN A 273 33.63 -13.44 26.36
C ASN A 273 34.03 -14.30 25.12
N ASN A 274 34.20 -13.67 23.96
CA ASN A 274 34.50 -14.32 22.66
C ASN A 274 33.41 -15.26 22.12
N THR A 275 32.21 -15.24 22.70
CA THR A 275 31.04 -16.00 22.22
C THR A 275 30.00 -15.05 21.64
N VAL A 276 29.56 -15.30 20.41
CA VAL A 276 28.46 -14.53 19.82
C VAL A 276 27.17 -14.86 20.56
N VAL A 277 26.56 -13.85 21.16
CA VAL A 277 25.29 -13.97 21.90
C VAL A 277 24.11 -13.43 21.10
N ASP A 278 24.34 -12.57 20.10
CA ASP A 278 23.26 -12.09 19.24
C ASP A 278 23.78 -11.67 17.86
N THR A 279 22.90 -11.75 16.86
CA THR A 279 23.14 -11.22 15.52
C THR A 279 21.85 -10.62 14.96
N HIS A 280 21.89 -9.32 14.70
CA HIS A 280 20.78 -8.55 14.15
C HIS A 280 21.11 -8.02 12.76
N HIS A 281 20.13 -8.01 11.86
CA HIS A 281 20.28 -7.51 10.49
C HIS A 281 19.39 -6.30 10.24
N SER A 282 19.90 -5.29 9.55
CA SER A 282 19.07 -4.21 8.99
C SER A 282 19.43 -3.98 7.52
N LYS A 283 18.49 -3.43 6.74
CA LYS A 283 18.76 -2.91 5.39
C LYS A 283 18.82 -1.38 5.48
N ILE A 284 19.74 -0.77 4.74
CA ILE A 284 19.88 0.69 4.67
C ILE A 284 20.16 1.14 3.24
N GLY A 285 19.80 2.38 2.91
CA GLY A 285 20.22 3.04 1.68
C GLY A 285 21.03 4.30 2.01
N LEU A 286 22.13 4.51 1.30
CA LEU A 286 23.00 5.67 1.50
C LEU A 286 22.51 6.82 0.64
N ARG A 287 21.81 7.78 1.23
CA ARG A 287 21.25 8.95 0.53
C ARG A 287 21.18 10.18 1.41
N SER A 288 21.33 11.35 0.82
CA SER A 288 21.01 12.62 1.47
C SER A 288 19.66 13.14 1.00
N ILE A 289 18.89 13.70 1.94
CA ILE A 289 17.67 14.45 1.66
C ILE A 289 17.85 15.88 2.17
N ALA A 290 17.24 16.83 1.46
CA ALA A 290 17.14 18.20 1.90
C ALA A 290 15.84 18.81 1.38
N TYR A 291 15.35 19.84 2.05
CA TYR A 291 14.19 20.60 1.61
C TYR A 291 14.41 22.08 1.90
N THR A 292 13.79 22.90 1.07
CA THR A 292 13.76 24.36 1.17
C THR A 292 12.40 24.82 0.65
N LYS A 293 12.10 26.12 0.73
CA LYS A 293 10.91 26.67 0.07
C LYS A 293 10.95 26.54 -1.46
N GLU A 294 12.13 26.32 -2.03
CA GLU A 294 12.35 26.12 -3.47
C GLU A 294 12.12 24.66 -3.91
N GLY A 295 11.99 23.71 -2.99
CA GLY A 295 11.64 22.32 -3.30
C GLY A 295 12.31 21.26 -2.43
N PHE A 296 12.10 19.99 -2.80
CA PHE A 296 12.72 18.82 -2.20
C PHE A 296 13.94 18.37 -3.03
N PHE A 297 14.98 17.87 -2.34
CA PHE A 297 16.23 17.43 -2.94
C PHE A 297 16.62 16.05 -2.45
N LEU A 298 16.95 15.17 -3.39
CA LEU A 298 17.54 13.85 -3.14
C LEU A 298 18.94 13.82 -3.75
N ASN A 299 19.95 13.49 -2.94
CA ASN A 299 21.34 13.41 -3.39
C ASN A 299 21.83 14.70 -4.09
N GLY A 300 21.35 15.86 -3.61
CA GLY A 300 21.65 17.20 -4.14
C GLY A 300 20.88 17.59 -5.41
N LYS A 301 20.00 16.73 -5.94
CA LYS A 301 19.17 17.01 -7.12
C LYS A 301 17.75 17.35 -6.70
N LYS A 302 17.18 18.42 -7.27
CA LYS A 302 15.76 18.75 -7.07
C LYS A 302 14.90 17.62 -7.64
N VAL A 303 14.01 17.08 -6.82
CA VAL A 303 13.07 16.01 -7.21
C VAL A 303 11.65 16.53 -7.03
N ARG A 304 10.79 16.27 -8.02
CA ARG A 304 9.35 16.49 -7.90
C ARG A 304 8.66 15.21 -7.44
N PHE A 305 7.66 15.34 -6.58
CA PHE A 305 6.79 14.24 -6.21
C PHE A 305 5.74 14.01 -7.31
N ASN A 306 5.95 12.97 -8.10
CA ASN A 306 4.92 12.35 -8.93
C ASN A 306 4.25 11.29 -8.06
N GLY A 307 3.44 11.76 -7.11
CA GLY A 307 3.01 10.95 -5.98
C GLY A 307 1.61 10.37 -6.13
N VAL A 308 1.37 9.28 -5.41
CA VAL A 308 0.02 8.69 -5.24
C VAL A 308 -0.27 8.47 -3.77
N CYS A 309 -1.51 8.69 -3.36
CA CYS A 309 -2.05 8.14 -2.12
C CYS A 309 -2.46 6.67 -2.36
N LEU A 310 -2.16 5.80 -1.40
CA LEU A 310 -2.54 4.38 -1.42
C LEU A 310 -3.07 3.97 -0.04
N HIS A 311 -4.26 3.38 -0.01
CA HIS A 311 -4.74 2.61 1.13
C HIS A 311 -4.04 1.24 1.22
N HIS A 312 -4.15 0.58 2.37
CA HIS A 312 -3.40 -0.63 2.69
C HIS A 312 -3.97 -1.90 2.05
N ASP A 313 -5.26 -1.94 1.70
CA ASP A 313 -5.86 -3.14 1.12
C ASP A 313 -5.27 -3.48 -0.27
N ASN A 314 -5.40 -4.74 -0.65
CA ASN A 314 -5.04 -5.26 -1.96
C ASN A 314 -6.26 -5.90 -2.64
N GLY A 315 -7.39 -5.18 -2.62
CA GLY A 315 -8.62 -5.57 -3.30
C GLY A 315 -9.16 -6.90 -2.81
N ALA A 316 -9.18 -7.90 -3.69
CA ALA A 316 -9.69 -9.23 -3.40
C ALA A 316 -8.95 -10.00 -2.28
N LEU A 317 -7.77 -9.54 -1.87
CA LEU A 317 -7.02 -10.08 -0.72
C LEU A 317 -7.39 -9.41 0.60
N GLY A 318 -8.19 -8.33 0.56
CA GLY A 318 -8.51 -7.54 1.73
C GLY A 318 -7.27 -6.87 2.30
N SER A 319 -7.19 -6.80 3.63
CA SER A 319 -6.03 -6.23 4.32
C SER A 319 -4.90 -7.23 4.56
N ALA A 320 -5.11 -8.54 4.38
CA ALA A 320 -4.07 -9.55 4.63
C ALA A 320 -2.80 -9.27 3.80
N VAL A 321 -1.67 -9.10 4.48
CA VAL A 321 -0.43 -8.66 3.85
C VAL A 321 0.23 -9.77 3.05
N TYR A 322 0.51 -9.49 1.78
CA TYR A 322 1.32 -10.32 0.91
C TYR A 322 2.36 -9.42 0.25
N LYS A 323 3.65 -9.64 0.52
CA LYS A 323 4.73 -8.82 -0.07
C LYS A 323 4.57 -8.69 -1.58
N ARG A 324 4.23 -9.79 -2.27
CA ARG A 324 4.04 -9.77 -3.73
C ARG A 324 2.84 -8.91 -4.19
N ALA A 325 1.78 -8.82 -3.40
CA ALA A 325 0.62 -7.98 -3.73
C ALA A 325 1.00 -6.48 -3.70
N ASP A 326 1.67 -6.06 -2.62
CA ASP A 326 2.18 -4.70 -2.48
C ASP A 326 3.25 -4.38 -3.55
N GLU A 327 4.18 -5.30 -3.79
CA GLU A 327 5.18 -5.16 -4.84
C GLU A 327 4.54 -4.97 -6.23
N ARG A 328 3.51 -5.77 -6.58
CA ARG A 328 2.77 -5.61 -7.83
C ARG A 328 2.08 -4.24 -7.90
N LYS A 329 1.40 -3.82 -6.83
CA LYS A 329 0.72 -2.52 -6.73
C LYS A 329 1.71 -1.39 -7.01
N LEU A 330 2.88 -1.42 -6.36
CA LEU A 330 3.95 -0.43 -6.52
C LEU A 330 4.64 -0.49 -7.90
N GLN A 331 4.83 -1.68 -8.48
CA GLN A 331 5.35 -1.84 -9.85
C GLN A 331 4.44 -1.21 -10.89
N ILE A 332 3.11 -1.40 -10.74
CA ILE A 332 2.12 -0.76 -11.61
C ILE A 332 2.20 0.76 -11.44
N MET A 333 2.28 1.28 -10.22
CA MET A 333 2.44 2.71 -9.97
C MET A 333 3.73 3.26 -10.58
N LYS A 334 4.88 2.61 -10.39
CA LYS A 334 6.15 3.02 -11.01
C LYS A 334 6.06 3.03 -12.54
N SER A 335 5.34 2.09 -13.14
CA SER A 335 5.10 2.07 -14.59
C SER A 335 4.21 3.23 -15.10
N MET A 336 3.43 3.86 -14.22
CA MET A 336 2.70 5.10 -14.48
C MET A 336 3.61 6.35 -14.46
N GLY A 337 4.84 6.24 -13.98
CA GLY A 337 5.76 7.36 -13.74
C GLY A 337 5.77 7.86 -12.28
N VAL A 338 5.17 7.11 -11.36
CA VAL A 338 5.19 7.42 -9.93
C VAL A 338 6.59 7.26 -9.36
N ASN A 339 7.01 8.22 -8.54
CA ASN A 339 8.26 8.17 -7.77
C ASN A 339 8.06 8.40 -6.26
N ALA A 340 6.84 8.71 -5.81
CA ALA A 340 6.54 8.97 -4.42
C ALA A 340 5.19 8.36 -3.99
N ILE A 341 5.09 7.95 -2.74
CA ILE A 341 3.92 7.33 -2.13
C ILE A 341 3.56 8.06 -0.85
N ARG A 342 2.27 8.30 -0.63
CA ARG A 342 1.73 8.70 0.67
C ARG A 342 0.90 7.55 1.23
N THR A 343 1.21 7.11 2.45
CA THR A 343 0.55 5.98 3.13
C THR A 343 -0.77 6.41 3.79
N SER A 344 -1.71 6.85 2.96
CA SER A 344 -3.00 7.39 3.39
C SER A 344 -3.85 6.33 4.11
N HIS A 345 -4.18 6.45 5.40
CA HIS A 345 -3.76 7.49 6.37
C HIS A 345 -3.29 6.83 7.68
N ASN A 346 -2.35 5.91 7.55
CA ASN A 346 -1.88 5.06 8.63
C ASN A 346 -0.53 4.41 8.29
N PRO A 347 0.25 3.97 9.30
CA PRO A 347 1.50 3.26 9.06
C PRO A 347 1.27 2.04 8.14
N PRO A 348 2.09 1.85 7.09
CA PRO A 348 1.99 0.72 6.18
C PRO A 348 2.56 -0.56 6.81
N SER A 349 2.48 -1.67 6.10
CA SER A 349 3.18 -2.92 6.47
C SER A 349 4.69 -2.78 6.27
N ARG A 350 5.47 -3.62 6.96
CA ARG A 350 6.92 -3.71 6.76
C ARG A 350 7.24 -4.07 5.31
N GLU A 351 6.52 -5.03 4.76
CA GLU A 351 6.66 -5.52 3.39
C GLU A 351 6.44 -4.43 2.35
N PHE A 352 5.51 -3.50 2.61
CA PHE A 352 5.27 -2.35 1.73
C PHE A 352 6.46 -1.40 1.70
N LEU A 353 7.02 -1.06 2.87
CA LEU A 353 8.20 -0.19 2.97
C LEU A 353 9.45 -0.87 2.37
N GLU A 354 9.63 -2.17 2.59
CA GLU A 354 10.68 -2.94 1.91
C GLU A 354 10.53 -2.89 0.39
N ALA A 355 9.31 -3.05 -0.14
CA ALA A 355 9.07 -2.94 -1.57
C ALA A 355 9.34 -1.52 -2.09
N CYS A 356 9.00 -0.47 -1.34
CA CYS A 356 9.35 0.90 -1.68
C CYS A 356 10.87 1.14 -1.70
N ASP A 357 11.61 0.60 -0.73
CA ASP A 357 13.07 0.65 -0.69
C ASP A 357 13.69 -0.04 -1.91
N GLU A 358 13.22 -1.26 -2.22
CA GLU A 358 13.70 -2.11 -3.30
C GLU A 358 13.34 -1.53 -4.69
N LEU A 359 12.22 -0.81 -4.81
CA LEU A 359 11.76 -0.20 -6.05
C LEU A 359 12.22 1.26 -6.22
N GLY A 360 12.85 1.88 -5.23
CA GLY A 360 13.26 3.29 -5.31
C GLY A 360 12.07 4.25 -5.36
N LEU A 361 11.13 4.10 -4.42
CA LEU A 361 9.99 4.98 -4.25
C LEU A 361 10.17 5.81 -2.97
N LEU A 362 9.95 7.12 -3.06
CA LEU A 362 9.94 8.00 -1.90
C LEU A 362 8.64 7.79 -1.10
N VAL A 363 8.69 7.87 0.22
CA VAL A 363 7.53 7.63 1.09
C VAL A 363 7.33 8.80 2.05
N GLN A 364 6.11 9.33 2.06
CA GLN A 364 5.56 10.06 3.19
C GLN A 364 4.79 9.06 4.06
N ASP A 365 5.31 8.80 5.24
CA ASP A 365 4.71 7.86 6.17
C ASP A 365 3.78 8.58 7.16
N GLU A 366 2.50 8.21 7.18
CA GLU A 366 1.44 8.96 7.83
C GLU A 366 0.86 8.25 9.04
N ALA A 367 0.82 8.93 10.18
CA ALA A 367 0.41 8.34 11.44
C ALA A 367 -1.11 8.26 11.62
N PHE A 368 -1.84 9.35 11.40
CA PHE A 368 -3.23 9.46 11.88
C PHE A 368 -4.19 10.13 10.89
N ASP A 369 -5.41 9.60 10.81
CA ASP A 369 -6.53 10.27 10.18
C ASP A 369 -7.37 11.11 11.16
N VAL A 370 -7.31 10.80 12.45
CA VAL A 370 -8.10 11.46 13.50
C VAL A 370 -7.20 11.72 14.69
N TRP A 371 -7.24 12.94 15.24
CA TRP A 371 -6.60 13.28 16.50
C TRP A 371 -7.61 13.22 17.65
N LYS A 372 -7.77 14.28 18.45
CA LYS A 372 -8.71 14.32 19.58
C LYS A 372 -10.13 14.57 19.11
N MET A 373 -10.29 15.39 18.08
CA MET A 373 -11.59 15.76 17.54
C MET A 373 -12.10 14.69 16.58
N GLU A 374 -13.31 14.20 16.85
CA GLU A 374 -13.96 13.12 16.12
C GLU A 374 -14.16 13.44 14.63
N LYS A 375 -13.75 12.49 13.76
CA LYS A 375 -14.27 12.37 12.38
C LYS A 375 -15.33 11.27 12.26
N VAL A 376 -15.12 10.17 13.00
CA VAL A 376 -16.04 9.03 13.12
C VAL A 376 -16.13 8.61 14.59
N PRO A 377 -17.29 8.19 15.11
CA PRO A 377 -17.52 7.96 16.54
C PRO A 377 -16.48 7.08 17.25
N ASN A 378 -16.07 5.99 16.60
CA ASN A 378 -15.13 5.02 17.18
C ASN A 378 -13.75 5.08 16.50
N GLY A 379 -13.40 6.24 15.95
CA GLY A 379 -12.09 6.48 15.36
C GLY A 379 -10.99 6.57 16.42
N TYR A 380 -9.76 6.87 15.98
CA TYR A 380 -8.61 6.92 16.89
C TYR A 380 -8.72 7.99 18.00
N ASN A 381 -9.65 8.95 17.88
CA ASN A 381 -9.96 9.93 18.93
C ASN A 381 -10.26 9.31 20.29
N VAL A 382 -10.82 8.09 20.33
CA VAL A 382 -11.13 7.41 21.60
C VAL A 382 -9.87 6.93 22.33
N PHE A 383 -8.74 6.80 21.64
CA PHE A 383 -7.46 6.34 22.18
C PHE A 383 -6.37 7.42 22.20
N PHE A 384 -6.58 8.52 21.47
CA PHE A 384 -5.53 9.50 21.16
C PHE A 384 -4.80 10.03 22.41
N ASP A 385 -5.54 10.42 23.45
CA ASP A 385 -4.93 11.03 24.65
C ASP A 385 -4.00 10.07 25.41
N GLU A 386 -4.23 8.76 25.33
CA GLU A 386 -3.42 7.74 25.98
C GLU A 386 -2.32 7.19 25.05
N TRP A 387 -2.62 7.03 23.76
CA TRP A 387 -1.79 6.23 22.84
C TRP A 387 -1.03 7.04 21.79
N ALA A 388 -1.39 8.30 21.49
CA ALA A 388 -0.80 9.02 20.36
C ALA A 388 0.71 9.21 20.45
N GLU A 389 1.26 9.44 21.65
CA GLU A 389 2.71 9.52 21.84
C GLU A 389 3.37 8.17 21.55
N THR A 390 2.85 7.09 22.12
CA THR A 390 3.38 5.75 21.94
C THR A 390 3.33 5.33 20.49
N ASP A 391 2.17 5.41 19.84
CA ASP A 391 1.97 4.92 18.47
C ASP A 391 2.76 5.73 17.44
N LEU A 392 2.88 7.05 17.62
CA LEU A 392 3.71 7.89 16.75
C LEU A 392 5.20 7.58 16.91
N LYS A 393 5.68 7.45 18.16
CA LYS A 393 7.10 7.13 18.41
C LYS A 393 7.43 5.71 17.96
N ASP A 394 6.52 4.76 18.12
CA ASP A 394 6.68 3.37 17.69
C ASP A 394 6.73 3.27 16.15
N MET A 395 5.87 4.00 15.42
CA MET A 395 5.94 4.11 13.96
C MET A 395 7.34 4.56 13.52
N ILE A 396 7.82 5.68 14.08
CA ILE A 396 9.11 6.24 13.68
C ILE A 396 10.27 5.31 14.07
N ARG A 397 10.23 4.67 15.25
CA ARG A 397 11.27 3.69 15.64
C ARG A 397 11.33 2.50 14.69
N ARG A 398 10.16 1.94 14.35
CA ARG A 398 10.04 0.82 13.41
C ARG A 398 10.65 1.19 12.05
N ASP A 399 10.40 2.42 11.59
CA ASP A 399 10.57 2.75 10.18
C ASP A 399 11.77 3.65 9.84
N ARG A 400 12.41 4.29 10.83
CA ARG A 400 13.48 5.29 10.65
C ARG A 400 14.71 4.83 9.85
N ASN A 401 14.90 3.53 9.65
CA ASN A 401 16.00 2.98 8.85
C ASN A 401 15.66 2.82 7.36
N HIS A 402 14.39 2.90 6.96
CA HIS A 402 13.98 2.79 5.57
C HIS A 402 14.49 4.01 4.75
N PRO A 403 15.33 3.79 3.71
CA PRO A 403 15.79 4.88 2.86
C PRO A 403 14.67 5.53 2.05
N SER A 404 13.60 4.79 1.74
CA SER A 404 12.41 5.30 1.04
C SER A 404 11.71 6.43 1.78
N ILE A 405 11.66 6.37 3.12
CA ILE A 405 10.94 7.38 3.90
C ILE A 405 11.70 8.70 3.86
N VAL A 406 10.97 9.76 3.48
CA VAL A 406 11.48 11.14 3.37
C VAL A 406 10.67 12.14 4.18
N MET A 407 9.48 11.79 4.66
CA MET A 407 8.61 12.67 5.45
C MET A 407 7.79 11.86 6.47
N TRP A 408 7.62 12.42 7.68
CA TRP A 408 6.71 11.92 8.70
C TRP A 408 5.43 12.76 8.74
N SER A 409 4.29 12.26 8.28
CA SER A 409 3.03 12.97 8.33
C SER A 409 2.30 12.71 9.65
N ILE A 410 2.09 13.76 10.44
CA ILE A 410 1.46 13.65 11.77
C ILE A 410 -0.07 13.59 11.69
N GLY A 411 -0.69 13.88 10.55
CA GLY A 411 -2.13 13.88 10.42
C GLY A 411 -2.67 14.25 9.05
N ASN A 412 -3.83 13.69 8.70
CA ASN A 412 -4.60 14.03 7.51
C ASN A 412 -5.91 14.74 7.85
N GLU A 413 -6.20 15.87 7.21
CA GLU A 413 -7.50 16.56 7.26
C GLU A 413 -8.10 16.70 8.68
N ILE A 414 -7.25 16.87 9.69
CA ILE A 414 -7.68 16.84 11.10
C ILE A 414 -8.63 17.99 11.42
N ILE A 415 -9.64 17.75 12.27
CA ILE A 415 -10.69 18.74 12.54
C ILE A 415 -10.14 19.93 13.33
N GLU A 416 -9.06 19.72 14.09
CA GLU A 416 -8.29 20.71 14.83
C GLU A 416 -7.81 21.88 13.95
N GLN A 417 -7.75 21.72 12.62
CA GLN A 417 -7.50 22.82 11.68
C GLN A 417 -8.47 24.00 11.86
N LYS A 418 -9.67 23.76 12.41
CA LYS A 418 -10.70 24.77 12.69
C LYS A 418 -10.57 25.39 14.09
N ASP A 419 -9.84 24.78 15.02
CA ASP A 419 -9.61 25.31 16.36
C ASP A 419 -8.43 26.29 16.36
N ALA A 420 -8.76 27.58 16.24
CA ALA A 420 -7.77 28.66 16.26
C ALA A 420 -6.99 28.78 17.57
N LYS A 421 -7.49 28.23 18.69
CA LYS A 421 -6.87 28.39 20.02
C LYS A 421 -5.92 27.25 20.36
N ASN A 422 -6.30 26.01 20.06
CA ASN A 422 -5.54 24.84 20.52
C ASN A 422 -5.07 23.89 19.43
N GLY A 423 -5.60 23.96 18.20
CA GLY A 423 -5.23 23.00 17.15
C GLY A 423 -3.73 22.98 16.87
N TRP A 424 -3.10 24.16 16.77
CA TRP A 424 -1.65 24.25 16.57
C TRP A 424 -0.83 23.67 17.72
N LYS A 425 -1.35 23.62 18.96
CA LYS A 425 -0.63 23.05 20.10
C LYS A 425 -0.52 21.52 19.97
N VAL A 426 -1.57 20.87 19.48
CA VAL A 426 -1.57 19.44 19.20
C VAL A 426 -0.57 19.13 18.07
N ALA A 427 -0.61 19.89 16.97
CA ALA A 427 0.36 19.75 15.89
C ALA A 427 1.81 19.92 16.36
N LYS A 428 2.07 20.95 17.19
CA LYS A 428 3.39 21.18 17.79
C LYS A 428 3.84 20.01 18.67
N GLN A 429 2.95 19.46 19.49
CA GLN A 429 3.25 18.32 20.36
C GLN A 429 3.64 17.07 19.55
N LEU A 430 2.86 16.73 18.52
CA LEU A 430 3.18 15.60 17.64
C LEU A 430 4.50 15.83 16.87
N ASN A 431 4.74 17.05 16.39
CA ASN A 431 6.03 17.40 15.79
C ASN A 431 7.21 17.20 16.77
N THR A 432 7.06 17.61 18.05
CA THR A 432 8.07 17.36 19.08
C THR A 432 8.35 15.87 19.24
N TYR A 433 7.31 15.02 19.30
CA TYR A 433 7.50 13.57 19.39
C TYR A 433 8.26 13.01 18.19
N CYS A 434 8.00 13.49 16.97
CA CYS A 434 8.79 13.10 15.81
C CYS A 434 10.26 13.48 15.96
N LYS A 435 10.55 14.73 16.36
CA LYS A 435 11.91 15.25 16.48
C LYS A 435 12.72 14.62 17.61
N GLU A 436 12.05 14.12 18.65
CA GLU A 436 12.70 13.35 19.72
C GLU A 436 13.24 11.98 19.24
N ILE A 437 12.63 11.38 18.21
CA ILE A 437 12.99 10.04 17.73
C ILE A 437 13.80 10.08 16.43
N ASP A 438 13.43 10.93 15.48
CA ASP A 438 14.11 11.07 14.20
C ASP A 438 14.10 12.54 13.72
N PRO A 439 15.16 13.32 14.03
CA PRO A 439 15.32 14.66 13.48
C PRO A 439 15.81 14.68 12.03
N THR A 440 16.20 13.53 11.43
CA THR A 440 16.81 13.48 10.09
C THR A 440 15.82 13.62 8.96
N ARG A 441 14.52 13.52 9.25
CA ARG A 441 13.43 13.70 8.29
C ARG A 441 12.47 14.83 8.70
N PRO A 442 11.95 15.59 7.73
CA PRO A 442 10.94 16.60 7.98
C PRO A 442 9.60 16.00 8.42
N THR A 443 8.88 16.72 9.28
CA THR A 443 7.48 16.45 9.58
C THR A 443 6.56 17.15 8.57
N SER A 444 5.37 16.58 8.37
CA SER A 444 4.33 17.12 7.50
C SER A 444 2.94 16.85 8.04
N ALA A 445 1.91 17.44 7.41
CA ALA A 445 0.50 17.15 7.62
C ALA A 445 -0.30 17.58 6.39
N GLY A 446 -1.40 16.87 6.08
CA GLY A 446 -2.29 17.19 4.97
C GLY A 446 -3.43 18.13 5.38
N PHE A 447 -3.46 19.34 4.80
CA PHE A 447 -4.42 20.40 5.16
C PHE A 447 -5.44 20.67 4.05
N ASN A 448 -6.71 20.35 4.31
CA ASN A 448 -7.82 20.59 3.38
C ASN A 448 -8.61 21.87 3.68
N ASN A 449 -8.64 22.27 4.94
CA ASN A 449 -9.29 23.51 5.33
C ASN A 449 -8.41 24.68 4.86
N TYR A 450 -9.03 25.68 4.23
CA TYR A 450 -8.32 26.88 3.78
C TYR A 450 -9.20 28.10 4.00
N PRO A 451 -8.69 29.18 4.62
CA PRO A 451 -7.28 29.40 5.02
C PRO A 451 -6.94 28.98 6.46
N GLY A 452 -7.82 28.23 7.14
CA GLY A 452 -7.76 27.94 8.57
C GLY A 452 -6.38 27.59 9.16
N PRO A 453 -5.77 26.44 8.84
CA PRO A 453 -4.52 25.98 9.45
C PRO A 453 -3.35 26.96 9.25
N TYR A 454 -3.31 27.68 8.13
CA TYR A 454 -2.28 28.67 7.84
C TYR A 454 -2.47 29.95 8.67
N LYS A 455 -3.71 30.40 8.87
CA LYS A 455 -4.03 31.55 9.74
C LYS A 455 -3.91 31.21 11.23
N ASN A 456 -4.21 29.97 11.59
CA ASN A 456 -4.28 29.49 12.97
C ASN A 456 -2.92 28.98 13.51
N ASN A 457 -1.82 29.30 12.82
CA ASN A 457 -0.46 28.91 13.20
C ASN A 457 -0.18 27.39 13.18
N MET A 458 -1.08 26.56 12.62
CA MET A 458 -0.94 25.10 12.60
C MET A 458 0.05 24.63 11.53
N ALA A 459 -0.06 25.15 10.30
CA ALA A 459 0.83 24.78 9.20
C ALA A 459 2.30 25.11 9.47
N GLN A 460 2.56 26.11 10.32
CA GLN A 460 3.87 26.55 10.77
C GLN A 460 4.49 25.65 11.85
N GLN A 461 3.76 24.65 12.36
CA GLN A 461 4.30 23.72 13.37
C GLN A 461 4.96 22.48 12.76
N VAL A 462 4.81 22.25 11.45
CA VAL A 462 5.46 21.16 10.72
C VAL A 462 6.52 21.74 9.77
N ASP A 463 7.47 20.90 9.37
CA ASP A 463 8.58 21.34 8.50
C ASP A 463 8.14 21.62 7.05
N ILE A 464 7.19 20.84 6.53
CA ILE A 464 6.66 20.94 5.17
C ILE A 464 5.13 20.85 5.24
N ALA A 465 4.42 21.86 4.74
CA ALA A 465 2.95 21.89 4.79
C ALA A 465 2.32 21.27 3.53
N GLY A 466 1.48 20.25 3.73
CA GLY A 466 0.72 19.59 2.67
C GLY A 466 -0.61 20.30 2.39
N VAL A 467 -0.93 20.50 1.12
CA VAL A 467 -2.16 21.18 0.68
C VAL A 467 -3.11 20.19 0.00
N ASN A 468 -4.24 19.88 0.62
CA ASN A 468 -5.27 19.03 0.01
C ASN A 468 -6.23 19.88 -0.85
N TYR A 469 -6.29 19.59 -2.15
CA TYR A 469 -7.30 20.09 -3.09
C TYR A 469 -7.40 21.62 -3.20
N LYS A 470 -6.28 22.35 -3.20
CA LYS A 470 -6.26 23.83 -3.38
C LYS A 470 -5.25 24.31 -4.43
N PRO A 471 -5.20 23.72 -5.64
CA PRO A 471 -4.17 24.08 -6.61
C PRO A 471 -4.24 25.56 -7.01
N SER A 472 -5.46 26.11 -7.14
CA SER A 472 -5.67 27.54 -7.41
C SER A 472 -5.22 28.49 -6.30
N SER A 473 -4.96 27.98 -5.09
CA SER A 473 -4.45 28.77 -3.96
C SER A 473 -2.92 28.70 -3.81
N TYR A 474 -2.21 27.89 -4.60
CA TYR A 474 -0.75 27.72 -4.45
C TYR A 474 0.01 29.04 -4.49
N LYS A 475 -0.26 29.87 -5.51
CA LYS A 475 0.35 31.19 -5.63
C LYS A 475 0.09 32.06 -4.40
N THR A 476 -1.17 32.15 -3.98
CA THR A 476 -1.57 32.95 -2.81
C THR A 476 -0.89 32.46 -1.53
N LEU A 477 -0.76 31.14 -1.35
CA LEU A 477 -0.07 30.56 -0.20
C LEU A 477 1.42 30.91 -0.20
N ILE A 478 2.09 30.76 -1.35
CA ILE A 478 3.51 31.12 -1.52
C ILE A 478 3.72 32.61 -1.23
N ASP A 479 2.87 33.49 -1.77
CA ASP A 479 3.00 34.93 -1.58
C ASP A 479 2.71 35.36 -0.12
N THR A 480 1.77 34.68 0.57
CA THR A 480 1.35 35.03 1.94
C THR A 480 2.27 34.43 3.01
N TYR A 481 2.81 33.23 2.75
CA TYR A 481 3.64 32.46 3.67
C TYR A 481 4.94 32.01 3.00
N PRO A 482 5.81 32.96 2.59
CA PRO A 482 6.96 32.68 1.72
C PRO A 482 8.01 31.77 2.34
N GLU A 483 7.98 31.56 3.66
CA GLU A 483 8.92 30.69 4.37
C GLU A 483 8.40 29.24 4.50
N LEU A 484 7.15 28.94 4.13
CA LEU A 484 6.61 27.59 4.20
C LEU A 484 6.97 26.79 2.93
N PRO A 485 7.66 25.64 3.05
CA PRO A 485 7.76 24.66 1.98
C PRO A 485 6.40 23.98 1.76
N LEU A 486 5.97 23.84 0.51
CA LEU A 486 4.62 23.40 0.14
C LEU A 486 4.63 22.28 -0.91
N TYR A 487 3.65 21.38 -0.81
CA TYR A 487 3.34 20.36 -1.80
C TYR A 487 1.84 20.02 -1.79
N GLY A 488 1.32 19.43 -2.86
CA GLY A 488 -0.03 18.89 -2.87
C GLY A 488 -0.07 17.54 -2.15
N SER A 489 -0.53 17.49 -0.90
CA SER A 489 -0.59 16.24 -0.13
C SER A 489 -1.75 15.32 -0.53
N GLU A 490 -2.77 15.89 -1.19
CA GLU A 490 -3.89 15.15 -1.75
C GLU A 490 -4.50 15.96 -2.90
N THR A 491 -4.47 15.41 -4.11
CA THR A 491 -4.84 16.14 -5.34
C THR A 491 -5.84 15.36 -6.20
N SER A 492 -6.47 16.08 -7.12
CA SER A 492 -7.47 15.59 -8.08
C SER A 492 -8.75 15.03 -7.45
N SER A 493 -8.76 13.84 -6.85
CA SER A 493 -9.97 13.11 -6.44
C SER A 493 -10.99 12.91 -7.58
N CYS A 494 -10.52 12.92 -8.83
CA CYS A 494 -11.35 12.62 -9.99
C CYS A 494 -11.80 11.15 -9.93
N THR A 495 -13.02 10.87 -10.39
CA THR A 495 -13.63 9.54 -10.34
C THR A 495 -13.89 8.99 -11.74
N SER A 496 -13.71 7.67 -11.90
CA SER A 496 -13.87 6.96 -13.17
C SER A 496 -14.04 5.46 -12.95
N SER A 497 -14.89 4.79 -13.74
CA SER A 497 -14.97 3.33 -13.84
C SER A 497 -14.24 2.84 -15.10
N ARG A 498 -13.49 1.73 -14.99
CA ARG A 498 -12.68 1.21 -16.10
C ARG A 498 -13.54 0.91 -17.34
N GLY A 499 -13.21 1.55 -18.46
CA GLY A 499 -13.81 1.26 -19.76
C GLY A 499 -15.29 1.69 -19.89
N VAL A 500 -15.79 2.53 -18.99
CA VAL A 500 -17.15 3.06 -19.04
C VAL A 500 -17.13 4.46 -19.63
N TYR A 501 -17.92 4.70 -20.68
CA TYR A 501 -17.98 6.00 -21.36
C TYR A 501 -19.44 6.40 -21.55
N HIS A 502 -19.88 7.44 -20.84
CA HIS A 502 -21.22 8.00 -21.01
C HIS A 502 -21.19 9.10 -22.07
N LEU A 503 -22.09 9.02 -23.05
CA LEU A 503 -22.24 10.01 -24.12
C LEU A 503 -23.67 10.57 -24.13
N PRO A 504 -23.85 11.89 -24.33
CA PRO A 504 -22.81 12.92 -24.52
C PRO A 504 -21.93 13.15 -23.27
N ILE A 505 -20.76 13.79 -23.43
CA ILE A 505 -19.87 14.14 -22.32
C ILE A 505 -20.50 15.28 -21.52
N GLU A 506 -20.96 15.00 -20.32
CA GLU A 506 -21.66 15.94 -19.45
C GLU A 506 -21.19 15.84 -17.99
N LYS A 507 -21.32 16.95 -17.25
CA LYS A 507 -21.15 16.94 -15.79
C LYS A 507 -22.42 16.41 -15.13
N TYR A 508 -22.26 15.47 -14.21
CA TYR A 508 -23.34 14.96 -13.37
C TYR A 508 -22.83 14.69 -11.96
N LYS A 509 -23.75 14.63 -10.99
CA LYS A 509 -23.43 14.26 -9.62
C LYS A 509 -23.38 12.74 -9.45
N THR A 510 -24.41 12.05 -9.92
CA THR A 510 -24.52 10.59 -9.97
C THR A 510 -25.11 10.19 -11.32
N HIS A 511 -24.96 8.92 -11.69
CA HIS A 511 -25.51 8.34 -12.92
C HIS A 511 -26.26 7.03 -12.62
N GLU A 512 -27.33 6.74 -13.37
CA GLU A 512 -28.21 5.58 -13.15
C GLU A 512 -27.50 4.22 -13.24
N SER A 513 -26.41 4.15 -14.01
CA SER A 513 -25.58 2.94 -14.14
C SER A 513 -24.77 2.63 -12.89
N LEU A 514 -24.73 3.55 -11.91
CA LEU A 514 -23.81 3.54 -10.77
C LEU A 514 -22.32 3.49 -11.16
N HIS A 515 -21.99 3.85 -12.40
CA HIS A 515 -20.61 3.96 -12.87
C HIS A 515 -20.25 5.41 -13.21
N VAL A 516 -18.94 5.69 -13.26
CA VAL A 516 -18.43 7.01 -13.61
C VAL A 516 -17.69 6.98 -14.94
N THR A 517 -17.93 7.98 -15.79
CA THR A 517 -17.30 8.07 -17.11
C THR A 517 -15.77 8.17 -17.03
N SER A 518 -15.08 7.41 -17.86
CA SER A 518 -13.61 7.35 -17.98
C SER A 518 -13.02 8.48 -18.86
N TYR A 519 -13.84 9.48 -19.22
CA TYR A 519 -13.35 10.76 -19.75
C TYR A 519 -12.75 11.68 -18.66
N ASP A 520 -12.77 11.26 -17.38
CA ASP A 520 -12.10 11.92 -16.25
C ASP A 520 -12.52 13.40 -16.05
N ILE A 521 -13.83 13.61 -15.93
CA ILE A 521 -14.42 14.95 -15.65
C ILE A 521 -15.34 14.98 -14.42
N ILE A 522 -15.59 13.83 -13.78
CA ILE A 522 -16.50 13.70 -12.64
C ILE A 522 -15.72 13.55 -11.34
N GLY A 523 -16.31 14.00 -10.24
CA GLY A 523 -15.73 13.91 -8.90
C GLY A 523 -16.60 14.63 -7.88
N PRO A 524 -16.31 14.48 -6.57
CA PRO A 524 -16.97 15.26 -5.53
C PRO A 524 -16.71 16.78 -5.68
N PRO A 525 -17.43 17.65 -4.94
CA PRO A 525 -17.36 19.10 -5.15
C PRO A 525 -15.97 19.75 -4.96
N TRP A 526 -15.01 19.07 -4.32
CA TRP A 526 -13.62 19.55 -4.18
C TRP A 526 -12.69 19.00 -5.28
N ALA A 527 -13.14 18.00 -6.03
CA ALA A 527 -12.33 17.30 -7.01
C ALA A 527 -12.19 18.05 -8.32
N TYR A 528 -11.11 17.78 -9.03
CA TYR A 528 -10.82 18.36 -10.34
C TYR A 528 -10.06 17.34 -11.20
N PRO A 529 -10.15 17.43 -12.54
CA PRO A 529 -9.36 16.58 -13.43
C PRO A 529 -7.85 16.76 -13.19
N PRO A 530 -7.01 15.73 -13.45
CA PRO A 530 -5.55 15.83 -13.29
C PRO A 530 -4.93 17.03 -14.01
N ASP A 531 -5.49 17.41 -15.16
CA ASP A 531 -5.10 18.54 -15.99
C ASP A 531 -4.99 19.87 -15.21
N ILE A 532 -5.87 20.08 -14.23
CA ILE A 532 -5.88 21.28 -13.39
C ILE A 532 -4.65 21.30 -12.48
N GLU A 533 -4.30 20.17 -11.89
CA GLU A 533 -3.13 20.06 -11.01
C GLU A 533 -1.83 20.27 -11.78
N PHE A 534 -1.72 19.64 -12.95
CA PHE A 534 -0.56 19.80 -13.84
C PHE A 534 -0.34 21.28 -14.18
N HIS A 535 -1.42 21.99 -14.54
CA HIS A 535 -1.37 23.42 -14.84
C HIS A 535 -0.88 24.25 -13.65
N PHE A 536 -1.47 24.09 -12.47
CA PHE A 536 -1.09 24.89 -11.31
C PHE A 536 0.31 24.53 -10.76
N GLN A 537 0.78 23.29 -10.92
CA GLN A 537 2.16 22.95 -10.59
C GLN A 537 3.17 23.58 -11.55
N GLU A 538 2.88 23.63 -12.85
CA GLU A 538 3.72 24.31 -13.82
C GLU A 538 3.81 25.82 -13.55
N GLU A 539 2.70 26.46 -13.16
CA GLU A 539 2.67 27.88 -12.77
C GLU A 539 3.39 28.16 -11.44
N ASN A 540 3.50 27.15 -10.57
CA ASN A 540 4.07 27.29 -9.23
C ASN A 540 5.24 26.31 -9.02
N PRO A 541 6.41 26.54 -9.65
CA PRO A 541 7.49 25.55 -9.70
C PRO A 541 8.18 25.27 -8.35
N ASN A 542 7.84 26.01 -7.30
CA ASN A 542 8.32 25.81 -5.93
C ASN A 542 7.47 24.76 -5.17
N ILE A 543 6.26 24.46 -5.64
CA ILE A 543 5.47 23.33 -5.13
C ILE A 543 6.27 22.05 -5.43
N MET A 544 6.51 21.23 -4.41
CA MET A 544 7.39 20.05 -4.52
C MET A 544 6.80 18.95 -5.41
N GLY A 545 5.50 18.98 -5.66
CA GLY A 545 4.78 17.98 -6.45
C GLY A 545 3.40 17.72 -5.86
N GLU A 546 2.84 16.55 -6.14
CA GLU A 546 1.53 16.11 -5.67
C GLU A 546 1.51 14.66 -5.18
N PHE A 547 0.45 14.31 -4.46
CA PHE A 547 0.00 12.95 -4.20
C PHE A 547 -1.46 12.80 -4.58
N ILE A 548 -1.73 12.11 -5.69
CA ILE A 548 -3.09 12.00 -6.23
C ILE A 548 -3.99 11.15 -5.32
N TRP A 549 -5.27 11.48 -5.25
CA TRP A 549 -6.31 10.61 -4.68
C TRP A 549 -7.03 9.87 -5.83
N THR A 550 -6.73 8.61 -6.13
CA THR A 550 -5.68 7.73 -5.59
C THR A 550 -4.90 7.05 -6.71
N GLY A 551 -3.81 6.34 -6.37
CA GLY A 551 -3.11 5.48 -7.34
C GLY A 551 -3.93 4.26 -7.75
N PHE A 552 -4.40 3.51 -6.75
CA PHE A 552 -5.29 2.35 -6.90
C PHE A 552 -6.66 2.64 -6.29
N ASP A 553 -7.71 2.05 -6.86
CA ASP A 553 -8.97 1.92 -6.13
C ASP A 553 -8.76 1.08 -4.87
N TYR A 554 -9.62 1.31 -3.88
CA TYR A 554 -9.62 0.65 -2.58
C TYR A 554 -11.05 0.28 -2.18
N LEU A 555 -11.18 -0.61 -1.21
CA LEU A 555 -12.49 -0.99 -0.67
C LEU A 555 -13.06 0.13 0.21
N GLY A 556 -14.36 0.41 0.03
CA GLY A 556 -15.04 1.51 0.71
C GLY A 556 -15.02 2.84 -0.04
N GLU A 557 -15.47 3.88 0.66
CA GLU A 557 -15.61 5.27 0.18
C GLU A 557 -16.07 5.40 -1.30
N PRO A 558 -17.26 4.88 -1.67
CA PRO A 558 -17.71 4.73 -3.06
C PRO A 558 -18.10 6.05 -3.78
N THR A 559 -17.54 7.18 -3.36
CA THR A 559 -17.79 8.53 -3.93
C THR A 559 -17.70 8.50 -5.47
N PRO A 560 -18.65 9.09 -6.21
CA PRO A 560 -19.72 10.00 -5.75
C PRO A 560 -20.98 9.30 -5.22
N TYR A 561 -20.99 7.98 -5.22
CA TYR A 561 -22.08 7.16 -4.72
C TYR A 561 -21.94 6.91 -3.22
N GLY A 562 -23.06 6.85 -2.52
CA GLY A 562 -23.14 6.60 -1.10
C GLY A 562 -23.74 7.77 -0.31
N GLY A 563 -23.36 7.88 0.96
CA GLY A 563 -23.88 8.87 1.89
C GLY A 563 -23.04 10.14 1.95
N LYS A 564 -23.55 11.15 2.66
CA LYS A 564 -22.71 12.24 3.19
C LYS A 564 -22.53 12.06 4.69
N ASP A 565 -21.39 12.54 5.17
CA ASP A 565 -21.14 12.69 6.60
C ASP A 565 -22.26 13.52 7.23
N ASN A 566 -22.81 13.03 8.34
CA ASN A 566 -23.93 13.59 9.12
C ASN A 566 -25.34 13.49 8.50
N SER A 567 -25.51 13.22 7.20
CA SER A 567 -26.86 13.02 6.63
C SER A 567 -27.37 11.58 6.77
N THR A 568 -26.47 10.65 7.09
CA THR A 568 -26.73 9.20 7.13
C THR A 568 -26.24 8.55 8.43
N ASN A 569 -25.97 9.35 9.47
CA ASN A 569 -25.33 8.89 10.72
C ASN A 569 -24.03 8.10 10.47
N GLY A 570 -23.29 8.45 9.42
CA GLY A 570 -22.02 7.81 9.04
C GLY A 570 -22.14 6.64 8.06
N TYR A 571 -23.35 6.16 7.74
CA TYR A 571 -23.59 5.01 6.86
C TYR A 571 -23.76 5.39 5.38
N TRP A 572 -22.85 4.96 4.51
CA TRP A 572 -22.82 5.39 3.11
C TRP A 572 -23.61 4.47 2.15
N ASN A 573 -24.77 3.98 2.57
CA ASN A 573 -25.49 2.91 1.85
C ASN A 573 -26.59 3.41 0.89
N ALA A 574 -26.70 4.74 0.69
CA ALA A 574 -27.79 5.33 -0.10
C ALA A 574 -27.82 4.86 -1.57
N ASP A 575 -26.65 4.56 -2.13
CA ASP A 575 -26.48 4.10 -3.53
C ASP A 575 -25.93 2.66 -3.58
N TRP A 576 -26.34 1.81 -2.63
CA TRP A 576 -26.06 0.37 -2.69
C TRP A 576 -26.51 -0.19 -4.05
N PRO A 577 -25.71 -1.01 -4.75
CA PRO A 577 -24.58 -1.80 -4.24
C PRO A 577 -23.18 -1.19 -4.43
N SER A 578 -23.04 0.12 -4.63
CA SER A 578 -21.70 0.73 -4.72
C SER A 578 -20.95 0.62 -3.38
N HIS A 579 -19.80 -0.07 -3.38
CA HIS A 579 -19.08 -0.41 -2.14
C HIS A 579 -17.55 -0.21 -2.17
N SER A 580 -16.98 0.13 -3.33
CA SER A 580 -15.55 0.47 -3.46
C SER A 580 -15.34 1.74 -4.28
N SER A 581 -14.13 2.28 -4.21
CA SER A 581 -13.82 3.61 -4.72
C SER A 581 -13.82 3.69 -6.25
N TYR A 582 -13.93 4.92 -6.75
CA TYR A 582 -13.77 5.26 -8.17
C TYR A 582 -12.54 6.14 -8.44
N PHE A 583 -11.79 6.47 -7.39
CA PHE A 583 -10.71 7.46 -7.40
C PHE A 583 -9.43 6.97 -8.07
N GLY A 584 -9.16 5.67 -8.06
CA GLY A 584 -7.91 5.11 -8.54
C GLY A 584 -7.68 5.37 -10.02
N ALA A 585 -6.43 5.71 -10.38
CA ALA A 585 -5.97 5.64 -11.77
C ALA A 585 -5.95 4.18 -12.29
N VAL A 586 -5.84 3.23 -11.37
CA VAL A 586 -5.93 1.78 -11.58
C VAL A 586 -7.10 1.23 -10.78
N ASP A 587 -7.83 0.26 -11.33
CA ASP A 587 -8.95 -0.38 -10.63
C ASP A 587 -8.50 -1.32 -9.49
N LEU A 588 -9.46 -1.83 -8.72
CA LEU A 588 -9.20 -2.68 -7.54
C LEU A 588 -8.48 -4.01 -7.90
N ALA A 589 -8.65 -4.48 -9.14
CA ALA A 589 -7.98 -5.68 -9.65
C ALA A 589 -6.57 -5.38 -10.21
N GLY A 590 -6.15 -4.12 -10.24
CA GLY A 590 -4.88 -3.70 -10.83
C GLY A 590 -4.89 -3.60 -12.35
N PHE A 591 -6.05 -3.38 -12.96
CA PHE A 591 -6.15 -3.02 -14.37
C PHE A 591 -6.17 -1.50 -14.53
N PRO A 592 -5.28 -0.92 -15.36
CA PRO A 592 -5.28 0.52 -15.63
C PRO A 592 -6.62 1.03 -16.16
N LYS A 593 -7.08 2.18 -15.66
CA LYS A 593 -8.11 3.00 -16.30
C LYS A 593 -7.44 3.95 -17.30
N ASP A 594 -8.23 4.71 -18.07
CA ASP A 594 -7.65 5.69 -19.01
C ASP A 594 -6.79 6.75 -18.29
N ARG A 595 -7.19 7.12 -17.06
CA ARG A 595 -6.46 8.05 -16.19
C ARG A 595 -5.02 7.65 -15.93
N PHE A 596 -4.70 6.36 -15.85
CA PHE A 596 -3.32 5.88 -15.72
C PHE A 596 -2.45 6.43 -16.87
N PHE A 597 -2.97 6.40 -18.09
CA PHE A 597 -2.24 6.81 -19.28
C PHE A 597 -2.15 8.34 -19.40
N LEU A 598 -3.11 9.08 -18.82
CA LEU A 598 -3.00 10.53 -18.70
C LEU A 598 -1.79 10.92 -17.83
N TYR A 599 -1.65 10.31 -16.64
CA TYR A 599 -0.48 10.51 -15.78
C TYR A 599 0.80 10.01 -16.45
N GLN A 600 0.79 8.82 -17.08
CA GLN A 600 1.97 8.30 -17.79
C GLN A 600 2.45 9.25 -18.89
N SER A 601 1.53 9.89 -19.62
CA SER A 601 1.84 10.87 -20.66
C SER A 601 2.44 12.18 -20.15
N HIS A 602 2.36 12.43 -18.83
CA HIS A 602 2.91 13.62 -18.18
C HIS A 602 4.19 13.30 -17.39
N TRP A 603 4.22 12.15 -16.71
CA TRP A 603 5.29 11.78 -15.77
C TRP A 603 6.41 10.91 -16.35
N THR A 604 6.25 10.39 -17.58
CA THR A 604 7.27 9.52 -18.20
C THR A 604 7.87 10.13 -19.47
N THR A 605 9.09 9.70 -19.79
CA THR A 605 9.84 10.17 -20.97
C THR A 605 9.85 9.15 -22.12
N LYS A 606 9.55 7.87 -21.85
CA LYS A 606 9.45 6.83 -22.88
C LYS A 606 8.26 7.16 -23.79
N PRO A 607 8.44 7.29 -25.12
CA PRO A 607 7.35 7.61 -26.03
C PRO A 607 6.15 6.66 -25.87
N MET A 608 4.97 7.24 -25.69
CA MET A 608 3.71 6.52 -25.55
C MET A 608 2.55 7.28 -26.22
N VAL A 609 1.53 6.54 -26.65
CA VAL A 609 0.22 7.03 -27.05
C VAL A 609 -0.82 6.10 -26.43
N HIS A 610 -1.95 6.67 -26.01
CA HIS A 610 -3.12 5.93 -25.50
C HIS A 610 -4.39 6.49 -26.12
N LEU A 611 -5.26 5.64 -26.65
CA LEU A 611 -6.57 6.00 -27.22
C LEU A 611 -7.72 5.64 -26.29
N LEU A 612 -8.70 6.54 -26.23
CA LEU A 612 -10.03 6.27 -25.68
C LEU A 612 -11.11 6.98 -26.51
N PRO A 613 -12.35 6.47 -26.56
CA PRO A 613 -12.87 5.25 -25.90
C PRO A 613 -12.62 3.97 -26.72
N HIS A 614 -13.25 2.86 -26.29
CA HIS A 614 -13.37 1.66 -27.12
C HIS A 614 -14.09 1.94 -28.46
N TRP A 615 -14.01 1.03 -29.45
CA TRP A 615 -14.62 1.23 -30.78
C TRP A 615 -15.86 0.36 -31.08
N ASN A 616 -16.70 0.13 -30.06
CA ASN A 616 -17.96 -0.63 -30.16
C ASN A 616 -19.18 0.27 -29.84
N TRP A 617 -19.69 0.99 -30.84
CA TRP A 617 -20.78 1.96 -30.69
C TRP A 617 -21.99 1.65 -31.57
N GLN A 618 -22.40 0.39 -31.60
CA GLN A 618 -23.50 -0.05 -32.46
C GLN A 618 -24.79 0.73 -32.16
N GLY A 619 -25.43 1.27 -33.21
CA GLY A 619 -26.57 2.19 -33.10
C GLY A 619 -26.19 3.68 -33.09
N MET A 620 -24.89 4.00 -33.11
CA MET A 620 -24.35 5.36 -33.22
C MET A 620 -23.67 5.61 -34.57
N GLU A 621 -23.92 4.78 -35.59
CA GLU A 621 -23.30 4.93 -36.92
C GLU A 621 -23.50 6.33 -37.50
N GLY A 622 -22.39 6.96 -37.90
CA GLY A 622 -22.36 8.33 -38.42
C GLY A 622 -22.49 9.44 -37.37
N LYS A 623 -22.76 9.13 -36.09
CA LYS A 623 -22.72 10.11 -35.00
C LYS A 623 -21.30 10.29 -34.49
N ASP A 624 -20.98 11.50 -34.05
CA ASP A 624 -19.67 11.81 -33.51
C ASP A 624 -19.42 11.12 -32.17
N ILE A 625 -18.29 10.44 -32.09
CA ILE A 625 -17.69 9.92 -30.86
C ILE A 625 -16.51 10.84 -30.52
N PRO A 626 -16.48 11.46 -29.33
CA PRO A 626 -15.30 12.16 -28.85
C PRO A 626 -14.16 11.15 -28.62
N VAL A 627 -13.10 11.24 -29.42
CA VAL A 627 -11.91 10.39 -29.27
C VAL A 627 -10.80 11.23 -28.66
N TYR A 628 -10.28 10.80 -27.51
CA TYR A 628 -9.13 11.43 -26.86
C TYR A 628 -7.87 10.59 -27.06
N CYS A 629 -6.73 11.28 -27.14
CA CYS A 629 -5.41 10.69 -27.09
C CYS A 629 -4.57 11.32 -25.98
N TYR A 630 -3.99 10.47 -25.13
CA TYR A 630 -2.97 10.84 -24.15
C TYR A 630 -1.62 10.43 -24.68
N THR A 631 -0.66 11.35 -24.73
CA THR A 631 0.67 11.09 -25.31
C THR A 631 1.72 12.04 -24.77
N ASN A 632 2.96 11.59 -24.64
CA ASN A 632 4.15 12.43 -24.43
C ASN A 632 4.93 12.69 -25.73
N CYS A 633 4.35 12.38 -26.88
CA CYS A 633 4.84 12.77 -28.20
C CYS A 633 4.52 14.25 -28.47
N ASP A 634 5.20 14.85 -29.46
CA ASP A 634 5.00 16.26 -29.84
C ASP A 634 3.63 16.45 -30.53
N GLU A 635 3.26 15.48 -31.35
CA GLU A 635 2.03 15.47 -32.15
C GLU A 635 1.49 14.05 -32.31
N ALA A 636 0.20 13.94 -32.60
CA ALA A 636 -0.46 12.68 -32.93
C ALA A 636 -1.42 12.82 -34.10
N GLU A 637 -1.59 11.76 -34.87
CA GLU A 637 -2.51 11.71 -36.00
C GLU A 637 -3.44 10.50 -35.87
N LEU A 638 -4.75 10.76 -35.93
CA LEU A 638 -5.78 9.75 -35.84
C LEU A 638 -6.19 9.27 -37.23
N PHE A 639 -6.41 7.97 -37.38
CA PHE A 639 -6.89 7.33 -38.60
C PHE A 639 -8.13 6.49 -38.29
N VAL A 640 -9.16 6.60 -39.13
CA VAL A 640 -10.37 5.77 -39.09
C VAL A 640 -10.40 4.94 -40.36
N ASN A 641 -10.30 3.61 -40.23
CA ASN A 641 -10.26 2.70 -41.37
C ASN A 641 -9.21 3.09 -42.43
N GLY A 642 -8.04 3.57 -41.97
CA GLY A 642 -6.92 4.01 -42.82
C GLY A 642 -7.02 5.44 -43.35
N LYS A 643 -8.12 6.16 -43.11
CA LYS A 643 -8.27 7.58 -43.50
C LYS A 643 -7.88 8.51 -42.35
N SER A 644 -6.99 9.45 -42.61
CA SER A 644 -6.57 10.45 -41.61
C SER A 644 -7.74 11.37 -41.22
N MET A 645 -7.84 11.64 -39.92
CA MET A 645 -8.73 12.63 -39.28
C MET A 645 -7.98 13.91 -38.91
N GLY A 646 -6.76 14.07 -39.40
CA GLY A 646 -5.91 15.23 -39.17
C GLY A 646 -4.96 15.05 -37.98
N ARG A 647 -3.81 15.71 -38.10
CA ARG A 647 -2.76 15.75 -37.08
C ARG A 647 -3.06 16.85 -36.05
N LYS A 648 -2.74 16.58 -34.79
CA LYS A 648 -2.92 17.47 -33.65
C LYS A 648 -1.62 17.60 -32.88
N VAL A 649 -1.27 18.82 -32.48
CA VAL A 649 0.00 19.16 -31.81
C VAL A 649 -0.26 19.42 -30.33
N LYS A 650 0.42 18.69 -29.44
CA LYS A 650 0.30 18.86 -27.99
C LYS A 650 0.76 20.26 -27.58
N GLY A 651 0.04 20.92 -26.69
CA GLY A 651 0.33 22.33 -26.34
C GLY A 651 -0.30 23.38 -27.26
N LYS A 652 -0.76 23.01 -28.46
CA LYS A 652 -1.38 23.93 -29.44
C LYS A 652 -2.84 23.59 -29.70
N ASP A 653 -3.12 22.34 -30.04
CA ASP A 653 -4.48 21.84 -30.21
C ASP A 653 -5.05 21.42 -28.85
N LEU A 654 -5.74 22.36 -28.20
CA LEU A 654 -6.29 22.16 -26.86
C LEU A 654 -7.58 21.35 -26.88
N THR A 655 -7.83 20.62 -25.81
CA THR A 655 -9.09 19.90 -25.56
C THR A 655 -9.87 20.59 -24.45
N SER A 656 -11.06 21.09 -24.76
CA SER A 656 -11.90 21.77 -23.76
C SER A 656 -12.56 20.75 -22.82
N LEU A 657 -12.35 20.91 -21.52
CA LEU A 657 -12.91 20.05 -20.48
C LEU A 657 -14.01 20.78 -19.73
N LEU A 658 -15.11 20.08 -19.46
CA LEU A 658 -16.13 20.56 -18.53
C LEU A 658 -15.63 20.36 -17.10
N ILE A 659 -15.65 21.43 -16.31
CA ILE A 659 -15.21 21.42 -14.92
C ILE A 659 -16.23 22.15 -14.04
N ASP A 660 -16.33 21.70 -12.80
CA ASP A 660 -17.15 22.37 -11.79
C ASP A 660 -16.66 21.91 -10.42
N PHE A 661 -15.80 22.71 -9.80
CA PHE A 661 -15.24 22.40 -8.49
C PHE A 661 -15.15 23.64 -7.61
N SER A 662 -15.12 23.39 -6.31
CA SER A 662 -15.21 24.42 -5.29
C SER A 662 -14.08 25.43 -5.42
N ARG A 663 -14.41 26.73 -5.35
CA ARG A 663 -13.45 27.85 -5.35
C ARG A 663 -12.68 28.01 -6.67
N TYR A 664 -13.25 27.53 -7.77
CA TYR A 664 -12.81 27.82 -9.12
C TYR A 664 -14.02 28.22 -9.97
N GLU A 665 -14.01 29.45 -10.49
CA GLU A 665 -15.15 30.03 -11.20
C GLU A 665 -15.31 29.51 -12.64
N PRO A 666 -14.23 29.33 -13.44
CA PRO A 666 -14.38 28.81 -14.79
C PRO A 666 -15.06 27.43 -14.81
N LYS A 667 -16.02 27.27 -15.73
CA LYS A 667 -16.76 26.01 -15.94
C LYS A 667 -16.18 25.16 -17.08
N THR A 668 -15.20 25.70 -17.78
CA THR A 668 -14.43 25.00 -18.79
C THR A 668 -12.94 25.23 -18.56
N PHE A 669 -12.13 24.28 -19.03
CA PHE A 669 -10.68 24.39 -19.02
C PHE A 669 -10.11 23.84 -20.34
N ASP A 670 -9.39 24.66 -21.09
CA ASP A 670 -8.74 24.25 -22.33
C ASP A 670 -7.43 23.54 -22.01
N SER A 671 -7.50 22.21 -21.92
CA SER A 671 -6.36 21.39 -21.55
C SER A 671 -5.40 21.20 -22.71
N LYS A 672 -4.12 21.45 -22.45
CA LYS A 672 -2.99 21.09 -23.33
C LYS A 672 -2.50 19.65 -23.17
N TYR A 673 -3.03 18.91 -22.19
CA TYR A 673 -2.55 17.58 -21.80
C TYR A 673 -3.26 16.45 -22.56
N ARG A 674 -4.30 16.78 -23.32
CA ARG A 674 -5.11 15.83 -24.09
C ARG A 674 -5.26 16.32 -25.53
N LEU A 675 -5.18 15.40 -26.48
CA LEU A 675 -5.56 15.65 -27.87
C LEU A 675 -6.94 15.06 -28.13
N SER A 676 -7.76 15.70 -28.95
CA SER A 676 -9.13 15.25 -29.21
C SER A 676 -9.59 15.41 -30.66
N TRP A 677 -10.48 14.51 -31.07
CA TRP A 677 -11.18 14.51 -32.35
C TRP A 677 -12.65 14.16 -32.11
N ASN A 678 -13.56 14.75 -32.88
CA ASN A 678 -14.93 14.25 -32.99
C ASN A 678 -15.01 13.39 -34.25
N VAL A 679 -15.36 12.11 -34.06
CA VAL A 679 -15.23 11.10 -35.10
C VAL A 679 -16.57 10.45 -35.39
N PRO A 680 -17.12 10.60 -36.61
CA PRO A 680 -18.32 9.87 -37.01
C PRO A 680 -18.07 8.37 -36.90
N TYR A 681 -18.85 7.67 -36.08
CA TYR A 681 -18.62 6.25 -35.84
C TYR A 681 -18.83 5.43 -37.11
N GLN A 682 -17.80 4.67 -37.46
CA GLN A 682 -17.85 3.61 -38.46
C GLN A 682 -17.16 2.38 -37.88
N ALA A 683 -17.84 1.24 -37.90
CA ALA A 683 -17.24 -0.03 -37.50
C ALA A 683 -15.98 -0.33 -38.32
N GLY A 684 -15.00 -0.97 -37.68
CA GLY A 684 -13.69 -1.27 -38.27
C GLY A 684 -12.60 -1.00 -37.24
N ASN A 685 -11.77 0.02 -37.45
CA ASN A 685 -10.73 0.38 -36.51
C ASN A 685 -10.45 1.89 -36.44
N ILE A 686 -9.98 2.31 -35.28
CA ILE A 686 -9.25 3.57 -35.11
C ILE A 686 -7.78 3.26 -34.81
N LYS A 687 -6.87 4.09 -35.34
CA LYS A 687 -5.43 3.99 -35.11
C LYS A 687 -4.89 5.38 -34.81
N VAL A 688 -4.06 5.53 -33.80
CA VAL A 688 -3.28 6.75 -33.57
C VAL A 688 -1.81 6.48 -33.84
N VAL A 689 -1.14 7.48 -34.42
CA VAL A 689 0.31 7.49 -34.62
C VAL A 689 0.87 8.71 -33.90
N GLY A 690 1.78 8.48 -32.97
CA GLY A 690 2.52 9.52 -32.24
C GLY A 690 3.84 9.83 -32.92
N TYR A 691 4.16 11.12 -33.03
CA TYR A 691 5.39 11.60 -33.66
C TYR A 691 6.23 12.43 -32.70
N LYS A 692 7.55 12.26 -32.82
CA LYS A 692 8.55 13.09 -32.15
C LYS A 692 9.55 13.59 -33.18
N ASP A 693 9.79 14.89 -33.22
CA ASP A 693 10.61 15.54 -34.26
C ASP A 693 10.17 15.13 -35.70
N GLY A 694 8.85 15.03 -35.92
CA GLY A 694 8.24 14.63 -37.19
C GLY A 694 8.38 13.16 -37.57
N LYS A 695 8.98 12.31 -36.73
CA LYS A 695 9.14 10.86 -36.96
C LYS A 695 8.15 10.06 -36.14
N VAL A 696 7.61 8.99 -36.74
CA VAL A 696 6.77 8.02 -36.03
C VAL A 696 7.59 7.32 -34.94
N VAL A 697 7.13 7.40 -33.69
CA VAL A 697 7.81 6.77 -32.54
C VAL A 697 6.93 5.77 -31.80
N GLN A 698 5.60 5.87 -31.94
CA GLN A 698 4.65 4.96 -31.32
C GLN A 698 3.32 4.95 -32.08
N GLU A 699 2.60 3.84 -32.01
CA GLU A 699 1.24 3.72 -32.51
C GLU A 699 0.38 2.83 -31.62
N GLU A 700 -0.93 3.05 -31.65
CA GLU A 700 -1.93 2.18 -31.03
C GLU A 700 -3.14 2.04 -31.95
N GLN A 701 -3.81 0.88 -31.90
CA GLN A 701 -4.97 0.58 -32.72
C GLN A 701 -6.05 -0.15 -31.92
N ILE A 702 -7.29 0.33 -32.03
CA ILE A 702 -8.48 -0.27 -31.42
C ILE A 702 -9.42 -0.71 -32.55
N PHE A 703 -9.94 -1.94 -32.44
CA PHE A 703 -10.90 -2.50 -33.40
C PHE A 703 -12.30 -2.59 -32.79
N THR A 704 -13.32 -2.46 -33.63
CA THR A 704 -14.68 -2.87 -33.28
C THR A 704 -14.69 -4.38 -33.06
N ALA A 705 -14.84 -4.81 -31.81
CA ALA A 705 -14.88 -6.23 -31.47
C ALA A 705 -16.18 -6.88 -31.93
N SER A 706 -16.08 -8.08 -32.48
CA SER A 706 -17.26 -8.92 -32.75
C SER A 706 -17.73 -9.64 -31.47
N LYS A 707 -18.71 -10.55 -31.60
CA LYS A 707 -19.27 -11.27 -30.45
C LYS A 707 -18.18 -12.05 -29.68
N PRO A 708 -18.25 -12.11 -28.34
CA PRO A 708 -17.36 -12.94 -27.53
C PRO A 708 -17.24 -14.37 -28.07
N SER A 709 -16.01 -14.87 -28.17
CA SER A 709 -15.72 -16.20 -28.74
C SER A 709 -14.74 -17.02 -27.91
N LYS A 710 -13.80 -16.40 -27.19
CA LYS A 710 -12.75 -17.10 -26.45
C LYS A 710 -12.32 -16.37 -25.18
N ILE A 711 -11.72 -17.13 -24.27
CA ILE A 711 -11.00 -16.60 -23.11
C ILE A 711 -9.50 -16.64 -23.41
N SER A 712 -8.83 -15.50 -23.25
CA SER A 712 -7.37 -15.41 -23.26
C SER A 712 -6.85 -15.21 -21.84
N LEU A 713 -5.73 -15.85 -21.51
CA LEU A 713 -5.09 -15.79 -20.19
C LEU A 713 -3.65 -15.30 -20.35
N SER A 714 -3.24 -14.39 -19.48
CA SER A 714 -1.84 -13.99 -19.30
C SER A 714 -1.52 -13.92 -17.82
N VAL A 715 -0.34 -14.37 -17.43
CA VAL A 715 0.14 -14.33 -16.04
C VAL A 715 1.26 -13.29 -15.93
N ASP A 716 1.27 -12.52 -14.85
CA ASP A 716 2.31 -11.51 -14.60
C ASP A 716 3.69 -12.14 -14.41
N ARG A 717 3.74 -13.31 -13.76
CA ARG A 717 4.96 -14.11 -13.56
C ARG A 717 4.71 -15.58 -13.84
N THR A 718 5.52 -16.16 -14.70
CA THR A 718 5.46 -17.59 -15.04
C THR A 718 6.16 -18.47 -14.02
N GLU A 719 7.00 -17.90 -13.14
CA GLU A 719 7.70 -18.58 -12.06
C GLU A 719 7.50 -17.83 -10.74
N ILE A 720 7.22 -18.56 -9.67
CA ILE A 720 7.00 -18.05 -8.30
C ILE A 720 7.72 -18.95 -7.29
N ASN A 721 7.94 -18.46 -6.07
CA ASN A 721 8.58 -19.23 -5.00
C ASN A 721 7.61 -20.25 -4.38
N ALA A 722 8.11 -21.45 -4.08
CA ALA A 722 7.39 -22.50 -3.37
C ALA A 722 7.45 -22.32 -1.83
N ASP A 723 7.19 -21.10 -1.36
CA ASP A 723 7.21 -20.73 0.07
C ASP A 723 5.83 -20.83 0.75
N GLY A 724 4.78 -21.00 -0.04
CA GLY A 724 3.41 -21.00 0.44
C GLY A 724 2.82 -19.60 0.63
N GLU A 725 3.50 -18.53 0.23
CA GLU A 725 3.06 -17.13 0.34
C GLU A 725 3.09 -16.37 -1.00
N ASP A 726 3.97 -16.76 -1.92
CA ASP A 726 4.16 -16.06 -3.19
C ASP A 726 2.94 -16.19 -4.13
N LEU A 727 2.71 -15.14 -4.92
CA LEU A 727 1.49 -14.94 -5.70
C LEU A 727 1.73 -14.81 -7.21
N ALA A 728 0.83 -15.34 -8.02
CA ALA A 728 0.77 -15.05 -9.46
C ALA A 728 -0.60 -14.49 -9.86
N TYR A 729 -0.61 -13.41 -10.62
CA TYR A 729 -1.82 -12.70 -11.05
C TYR A 729 -2.13 -13.06 -12.49
N VAL A 730 -3.24 -13.76 -12.72
CA VAL A 730 -3.69 -14.15 -14.06
C VAL A 730 -4.79 -13.21 -14.55
N THR A 731 -4.44 -12.39 -15.54
CA THR A 731 -5.40 -11.58 -16.28
C THR A 731 -6.22 -12.47 -17.20
N VAL A 732 -7.54 -12.27 -17.19
CA VAL A 732 -8.52 -13.01 -17.97
C VAL A 732 -9.23 -12.04 -18.90
N ARG A 733 -9.10 -12.25 -20.21
CA ARG A 733 -9.72 -11.39 -21.23
C ARG A 733 -10.79 -12.14 -21.99
N ILE A 734 -11.96 -11.51 -22.15
CA ILE A 734 -13.02 -11.97 -23.04
C ILE A 734 -12.77 -11.37 -24.43
N GLU A 735 -12.46 -12.23 -25.38
CA GLU A 735 -12.07 -11.82 -26.72
C GLU A 735 -13.02 -12.37 -27.78
N ASP A 736 -13.11 -11.64 -28.88
CA ASP A 736 -13.80 -12.09 -30.08
C ASP A 736 -12.95 -13.15 -30.84
N LYS A 737 -13.48 -13.63 -31.98
CA LYS A 737 -12.78 -14.66 -32.78
C LYS A 737 -11.42 -14.19 -33.32
N ASN A 738 -11.21 -12.88 -33.47
CA ASN A 738 -10.00 -12.27 -34.00
C ASN A 738 -9.00 -11.90 -32.89
N GLY A 739 -9.38 -12.04 -31.61
CA GLY A 739 -8.52 -11.68 -30.47
C GLY A 739 -8.69 -10.24 -29.99
N ASN A 740 -9.69 -9.51 -30.48
CA ASN A 740 -10.00 -8.19 -29.96
C ASN A 740 -10.72 -8.32 -28.62
N LEU A 741 -10.36 -7.49 -27.63
CA LEU A 741 -11.10 -7.42 -26.36
C LEU A 741 -12.55 -7.02 -26.67
N CYS A 742 -13.52 -7.75 -26.12
CA CYS A 742 -14.92 -7.33 -26.16
C CYS A 742 -15.16 -6.30 -25.03
N PRO A 743 -15.22 -4.99 -25.31
CA PRO A 743 -15.09 -3.97 -24.28
C PRO A 743 -16.29 -3.91 -23.32
N ASN A 744 -17.44 -4.46 -23.73
CA ASN A 744 -18.68 -4.50 -22.94
C ASN A 744 -18.99 -5.90 -22.39
N ALA A 745 -18.05 -6.85 -22.48
CA ALA A 745 -18.31 -8.22 -22.05
C ALA A 745 -18.33 -8.36 -20.52
N ASP A 746 -19.34 -9.07 -20.01
CA ASP A 746 -19.59 -9.35 -18.60
C ASP A 746 -19.72 -10.86 -18.29
N ASN A 747 -19.22 -11.70 -19.20
CA ASN A 747 -19.33 -13.15 -19.12
C ASN A 747 -18.82 -13.71 -17.78
N LEU A 748 -19.61 -14.58 -17.14
CA LEU A 748 -19.16 -15.33 -15.96
C LEU A 748 -18.07 -16.34 -16.34
N VAL A 749 -16.90 -16.21 -15.74
CA VAL A 749 -15.76 -17.12 -15.91
C VAL A 749 -15.63 -18.02 -14.68
N ASN A 750 -15.50 -19.33 -14.90
CA ASN A 750 -15.29 -20.35 -13.89
C ASN A 750 -13.83 -20.81 -13.93
N PHE A 751 -13.21 -20.90 -12.76
CA PHE A 751 -11.80 -21.21 -12.57
C PHE A 751 -11.62 -22.59 -11.93
N SER A 752 -10.60 -23.32 -12.38
CA SER A 752 -10.14 -24.55 -11.75
C SER A 752 -8.61 -24.55 -11.73
N VAL A 753 -8.04 -24.77 -10.55
CA VAL A 753 -6.59 -24.85 -10.33
C VAL A 753 -6.21 -26.29 -9.97
N LYS A 754 -5.12 -26.79 -10.56
CA LYS A 754 -4.52 -28.09 -10.24
C LYS A 754 -3.02 -27.94 -10.02
N GLY A 755 -2.47 -28.75 -9.12
CA GLY A 755 -1.02 -28.88 -8.90
C GLY A 755 -0.53 -28.19 -7.63
N ALA A 756 0.68 -27.64 -7.68
CA ALA A 756 1.44 -27.13 -6.52
C ALA A 756 1.04 -25.71 -6.09
N GLY A 757 -0.27 -25.48 -5.93
CA GLY A 757 -0.82 -24.18 -5.56
C GLY A 757 -2.34 -24.18 -5.60
N LYS A 758 -2.94 -23.06 -5.20
CA LYS A 758 -4.40 -22.88 -5.12
C LYS A 758 -4.84 -21.55 -5.71
N LEU A 759 -6.13 -21.47 -6.07
CA LEU A 759 -6.80 -20.20 -6.31
C LEU A 759 -6.99 -19.53 -4.95
N LEU A 760 -6.43 -18.34 -4.77
CA LEU A 760 -6.56 -17.56 -3.54
C LEU A 760 -7.78 -16.65 -3.60
N ALA A 761 -7.93 -15.87 -4.67
CA ALA A 761 -9.04 -14.94 -4.83
C ALA A 761 -9.28 -14.60 -6.32
N VAL A 762 -10.41 -13.94 -6.60
CA VAL A 762 -10.80 -13.46 -7.92
C VAL A 762 -11.34 -12.03 -7.86
N ASP A 763 -11.13 -11.24 -8.92
CA ASP A 763 -11.63 -9.86 -8.99
C ASP A 763 -11.96 -9.42 -10.43
N ASN A 764 -12.63 -8.29 -10.59
CA ASN A 764 -12.84 -7.60 -11.86
C ASN A 764 -12.77 -6.07 -11.74
N GLY A 765 -12.59 -5.51 -10.53
CA GLY A 765 -12.52 -4.06 -10.33
C GLY A 765 -13.85 -3.32 -10.45
N ASN A 766 -14.98 -4.06 -10.47
CA ASN A 766 -16.31 -3.46 -10.56
C ASN A 766 -16.80 -2.99 -9.18
N GLN A 767 -17.00 -1.69 -9.03
CA GLN A 767 -17.37 -1.05 -7.76
C GLN A 767 -18.74 -1.47 -7.19
N ILE A 768 -19.61 -2.02 -8.03
CA ILE A 768 -20.99 -2.39 -7.67
C ILE A 768 -21.21 -3.91 -7.63
N SER A 769 -20.15 -4.70 -7.84
CA SER A 769 -20.24 -6.16 -7.87
C SER A 769 -20.25 -6.74 -6.46
N LEU A 770 -21.33 -7.41 -6.08
CA LEU A 770 -21.43 -8.15 -4.82
C LEU A 770 -20.92 -9.60 -4.90
N GLU A 771 -20.32 -10.01 -6.02
CA GLU A 771 -19.69 -11.33 -6.14
C GLU A 771 -18.56 -11.44 -5.11
N SER A 772 -18.46 -12.60 -4.43
CA SER A 772 -17.38 -12.83 -3.45
C SER A 772 -16.00 -12.80 -4.13
N PHE A 773 -15.02 -12.24 -3.43
CA PHE A 773 -13.60 -12.35 -3.81
C PHE A 773 -13.05 -13.75 -3.55
N GLN A 774 -13.58 -14.45 -2.54
CA GLN A 774 -13.19 -15.79 -2.11
C GLN A 774 -14.01 -16.86 -2.87
N ALA A 775 -13.98 -16.79 -4.20
CA ALA A 775 -14.77 -17.63 -5.09
C ALA A 775 -13.93 -18.27 -6.20
N ASN A 776 -14.49 -19.30 -6.83
CA ASN A 776 -13.91 -19.95 -8.01
C ASN A 776 -14.51 -19.44 -9.32
N GLN A 777 -15.23 -18.32 -9.30
CA GLN A 777 -15.85 -17.74 -10.48
C GLN A 777 -15.95 -16.21 -10.34
N ARG A 778 -15.93 -15.50 -11.47
CA ARG A 778 -16.05 -14.04 -11.51
C ARG A 778 -16.56 -13.59 -12.87
N LYS A 779 -17.51 -12.65 -12.91
CA LYS A 779 -17.85 -11.98 -14.17
C LYS A 779 -16.70 -11.11 -14.67
N ALA A 780 -16.53 -11.04 -15.98
CA ALA A 780 -15.78 -9.96 -16.57
C ALA A 780 -16.45 -8.61 -16.24
N PHE A 781 -15.66 -7.56 -16.15
CA PHE A 781 -16.13 -6.18 -16.16
C PHE A 781 -15.33 -5.43 -17.21
N SER A 782 -16.02 -4.78 -18.13
CA SER A 782 -15.44 -4.18 -19.34
C SER A 782 -14.46 -5.12 -20.05
N GLY A 783 -14.87 -6.38 -20.23
CA GLY A 783 -14.12 -7.44 -20.93
C GLY A 783 -13.05 -8.17 -20.12
N MET A 784 -12.78 -7.82 -18.87
CA MET A 784 -11.68 -8.41 -18.09
C MET A 784 -12.08 -8.84 -16.66
N CYS A 785 -11.45 -9.90 -16.17
CA CYS A 785 -11.40 -10.25 -14.74
C CYS A 785 -10.02 -10.83 -14.37
N LEU A 786 -9.81 -11.11 -13.09
CA LEU A 786 -8.54 -11.50 -12.48
C LEU A 786 -8.73 -12.79 -11.67
N ALA A 787 -7.74 -13.67 -11.73
CA ALA A 787 -7.56 -14.78 -10.80
C ALA A 787 -6.18 -14.69 -10.13
N ILE A 788 -6.13 -14.83 -8.81
CA ILE A 788 -4.90 -14.78 -8.02
C ILE A 788 -4.54 -16.18 -7.55
N LEU A 789 -3.36 -16.66 -7.93
CA LEU A 789 -2.82 -17.96 -7.53
C LEU A 789 -1.86 -17.76 -6.34
N LYS A 790 -1.90 -18.68 -5.38
CA LYS A 790 -0.95 -18.75 -4.25
C LYS A 790 -0.17 -20.06 -4.34
N SER A 791 1.15 -20.00 -4.17
CA SER A 791 2.02 -21.18 -4.15
C SER A 791 1.69 -22.10 -2.97
N SER A 792 2.10 -23.37 -3.07
CA SER A 792 2.26 -24.24 -1.89
C SER A 792 3.72 -24.23 -1.42
N LYS A 793 3.99 -24.80 -0.24
CA LYS A 793 5.35 -25.06 0.28
C LYS A 793 6.12 -26.15 -0.46
N THR A 794 5.57 -26.63 -1.58
CA THR A 794 6.14 -27.67 -2.41
C THR A 794 6.27 -27.16 -3.83
N SER A 795 7.46 -27.35 -4.40
CA SER A 795 7.73 -26.98 -5.79
C SER A 795 6.93 -27.86 -6.75
N GLY A 796 6.51 -27.29 -7.88
CA GLY A 796 5.77 -28.00 -8.91
C GLY A 796 5.04 -27.08 -9.87
N LYS A 797 4.18 -27.68 -10.71
CA LYS A 797 3.39 -26.95 -11.71
C LYS A 797 2.05 -26.53 -11.11
N ILE A 798 1.63 -25.30 -11.38
CA ILE A 798 0.28 -24.78 -11.11
C ILE A 798 -0.42 -24.56 -12.44
N THR A 799 -1.53 -25.24 -12.68
CA THR A 799 -2.31 -25.10 -13.91
C THR A 799 -3.67 -24.49 -13.59
N LEU A 800 -3.92 -23.30 -14.11
CA LEU A 800 -5.23 -22.65 -14.08
C LEU A 800 -5.98 -22.93 -15.40
N THR A 801 -7.24 -23.34 -15.29
CA THR A 801 -8.18 -23.46 -16.42
C THR A 801 -9.36 -22.52 -16.20
N ALA A 802 -9.69 -21.72 -17.22
CA ALA A 802 -10.80 -20.76 -17.20
C ALA A 802 -11.85 -21.15 -18.26
N LYS A 803 -13.12 -21.24 -17.84
CA LYS A 803 -14.24 -21.63 -18.71
C LYS A 803 -15.41 -20.65 -18.59
N SER A 804 -16.08 -20.37 -19.71
CA SER A 804 -17.33 -19.62 -19.72
C SER A 804 -18.27 -20.22 -20.76
N LYS A 805 -19.58 -20.11 -20.53
CA LYS A 805 -20.60 -20.71 -21.40
C LYS A 805 -20.52 -20.11 -22.81
N GLY A 806 -20.35 -20.97 -23.81
CA GLY A 806 -20.28 -20.57 -25.22
C GLY A 806 -18.93 -20.01 -25.68
N LEU A 807 -17.91 -19.95 -24.80
CA LEU A 807 -16.57 -19.46 -25.16
C LEU A 807 -15.55 -20.60 -25.18
N LYS A 808 -14.57 -20.51 -26.09
CA LYS A 808 -13.38 -21.37 -26.04
C LYS A 808 -12.61 -21.12 -24.74
N SER A 809 -12.34 -22.18 -23.99
CA SER A 809 -11.67 -22.12 -22.68
C SER A 809 -10.19 -21.71 -22.80
N GLY A 810 -9.69 -21.03 -21.76
CA GLY A 810 -8.27 -20.70 -21.60
C GLY A 810 -7.58 -21.62 -20.59
N LYS A 811 -6.28 -21.84 -20.77
CA LYS A 811 -5.43 -22.60 -19.82
C LYS A 811 -4.05 -21.95 -19.74
N ILE A 812 -3.52 -21.79 -18.54
CA ILE A 812 -2.18 -21.22 -18.31
C ILE A 812 -1.42 -22.02 -17.24
N LEU A 813 -0.09 -21.98 -17.32
CA LEU A 813 0.84 -22.69 -16.45
C LEU A 813 1.75 -21.68 -15.73
N THR A 814 1.92 -21.89 -14.42
CA THR A 814 2.91 -21.22 -13.58
C THR A 814 3.77 -22.29 -12.90
N ILE A 815 5.07 -22.04 -12.74
CA ILE A 815 6.01 -22.90 -12.05
C ILE A 815 6.23 -22.36 -10.63
N SER A 816 5.93 -23.16 -9.62
CA SER A 816 6.33 -22.91 -8.23
C SER A 816 7.65 -23.62 -7.99
N LYS A 817 8.73 -22.91 -7.63
CA LYS A 817 10.05 -23.51 -7.45
C LYS A 817 10.63 -23.27 -6.07
#